data_AF-A0A8J2T0I4-F1
#
_entry.id   AF-A0A8J2T0I4-F1
#
_cell.length_a   1.000
_cell.length_b   1.000
_cell.length_c   1.000
_cell.angle_alpha   90.00
_cell.angle_beta   90.00
_cell.angle_gamma   90.00
#
_symmetry.space_group_name_H-M   'P 1'
#
loop_
_entity.id
_entity.type
_entity.pdbx_description
1 polymer ?
#
loop_
_entity_poly.entity_id
_entity_poly.type
_entity_poly.pdbx_seq_one_letter_code
_entity_poly.pdbx_strand_id
1 'polypeptide(L)'
;MIAAAILILAIFVGIVCSFALRHADKLFVPRHGRKHRIAGAAYVCWLALGVAGLFRDDVAASRTRTAAYDVVLALLGTVSTFSAAHDFGGRRLTSKVSGVLDDKSLVTRSEMLEHGFYQLLNLAQILGLYAQSTCTRGPRGIFLFKRRRGTARGWLPFVILGFQTAPWLYRKAFPVNSFSANYTGDSDPWLFINVMYRIKKYQYVFYKNALLHGLNITTCLSSTPPRIQGRRFRTYWLCLNAAYTHEFFLQTLVKRRLLEQRSMLRLNWLLMVGSSLAAVEVLRHHVDWRIALASLAFNFANRKHDVANTLCIAFAFSVVALCLLAATADAAYLRKGEPSRRLDDADCSDDPEWYHKNRGPDYDCAWVAMKTDTRCAVKGVSGKVEGTIVASEACKAACGGCGTFTDGENVIFAHDSVLDDFLGETLLMDAHRSGKINYLGSIVVNADSVLPSSMDLVYKFRELYGADMYVGLSPSRMFYPFPWIYRADSYSMDSLDVMQAVDADIPSEYPDGNAWLEETLESAPPGSITLMWVAGVTPLQELFTKKPYLADKVKRMVCICVWMAGAIDVPGNLEPACDSFRCAPYFFPHCTEDMGWCEVCDPEVSGHCTGFPEWNVFVDPYATAYLFTETSFPIAIVPLDVCDKLPIPGQFMDTLRAANSSECNQGIYEALLVSYDTFAAEQPFYRLWDSGAVMYYLDPEDYGEPEVTEICIGTSWTYLGGLFRKSKVDEDAPPAADLSYPAGSAPACREVSLVLNLATNADGVEDPQPIFDYAATGACAAVDE
;
A
#
# COMPACT_ATOMS: atom_id res chain seq x y z
N MET A 1 15.16 3.57 15.69
CA MET A 1 15.98 4.58 16.39
C MET A 1 15.21 5.88 16.66
N ILE A 2 14.12 6.13 15.93
CA ILE A 2 13.32 7.35 16.06
C ILE A 2 12.78 7.62 17.48
N ALA A 3 12.32 6.60 18.22
CA ALA A 3 11.83 6.76 19.60
C ALA A 3 12.92 7.30 20.54
N ALA A 4 14.16 6.82 20.40
CA ALA A 4 15.30 7.34 21.15
C ALA A 4 15.61 8.81 20.79
N ALA A 5 15.52 9.18 19.50
CA ALA A 5 15.71 10.56 19.07
C ALA A 5 14.63 11.50 19.64
N ILE A 6 13.37 11.06 19.67
CA ILE A 6 12.24 11.81 20.27
C ILE A 6 12.48 12.01 21.77
N LEU A 7 12.85 10.96 22.50
CA LEU A 7 13.12 11.03 23.93
C LEU A 7 14.30 11.98 24.24
N ILE A 8 15.39 11.87 23.48
CA ILE A 8 16.56 12.74 23.61
C ILE A 8 16.20 14.21 23.37
N LEU A 9 15.43 14.50 22.31
CA LEU A 9 14.98 15.85 22.00
C LEU A 9 14.06 16.39 23.10
N ALA A 10 13.13 15.57 23.60
CA ALA A 10 12.22 15.95 24.68
C ALA A 10 12.95 16.28 25.98
N ILE A 11 13.94 15.46 26.37
CA ILE A 11 14.80 15.72 27.53
C ILE A 11 15.57 17.03 27.33
N PHE A 12 16.18 17.22 26.17
CA PHE A 12 16.95 18.42 25.85
C PHE A 12 16.07 19.69 25.96
N VAL A 13 14.94 19.71 25.25
CA VAL A 13 14.02 20.86 25.25
C VAL A 13 13.41 21.08 26.63
N GLY A 14 13.07 20.02 27.37
CA GLY A 14 12.58 20.12 28.73
C GLY A 14 13.57 20.80 29.68
N ILE A 15 14.85 20.43 29.61
CA ILE A 15 15.92 21.07 30.40
C ILE A 15 16.07 22.54 29.99
N VAL A 16 16.15 22.84 28.68
CA VAL A 16 16.28 24.21 28.17
C VAL A 16 15.11 25.09 28.61
N CYS A 17 13.87 24.60 28.47
CA CYS A 17 12.66 25.30 28.90
C CYS A 17 12.66 25.53 30.42
N SER A 18 13.08 24.56 31.22
CA SER A 18 13.20 24.71 32.67
C SER A 18 14.16 25.85 33.04
N PHE A 19 15.33 25.91 32.42
CA PHE A 19 16.30 27.00 32.63
C PHE A 19 15.77 28.36 32.12
N ALA A 20 15.11 28.37 30.96
CA ALA A 20 14.54 29.57 30.37
C ALA A 20 13.43 30.17 31.24
N LEU A 21 12.58 29.32 31.85
CA LEU A 21 11.50 29.73 32.75
C LEU A 21 12.04 30.21 34.11
N ARG A 22 12.98 29.46 34.72
CA ARG A 22 13.59 29.83 36.02
C ARG A 22 14.34 31.15 36.00
N HIS A 23 14.81 31.58 34.83
CA HIS A 23 15.60 32.81 34.66
C HIS A 23 14.98 33.77 33.63
N ALA A 24 13.67 33.72 33.44
CA ALA A 24 12.96 34.53 32.45
C ALA A 24 13.16 36.05 32.67
N ASP A 25 13.20 36.47 33.93
CA ASP A 25 13.51 37.82 34.40
C ASP A 25 14.87 38.34 33.90
N LYS A 26 15.90 37.48 33.89
CA LYS A 26 17.26 37.83 33.46
C LYS A 26 17.43 37.69 31.96
N LEU A 27 16.73 36.74 31.34
CA LEU A 27 16.92 36.38 29.93
C LEU A 27 16.09 37.23 28.98
N PHE A 28 14.80 37.44 29.26
CA PHE A 28 13.86 38.00 28.29
C PHE A 28 13.33 39.40 28.65
N VAL A 29 13.38 39.80 29.91
CA VAL A 29 12.87 41.11 30.39
C VAL A 29 13.79 42.32 30.12
N PRO A 30 15.15 42.22 30.09
CA PRO A 30 16.00 43.40 29.95
C PRO A 30 15.82 44.17 28.63
N ARG A 31 15.91 45.51 28.68
CA ARG A 31 15.68 46.42 27.53
C ARG A 31 16.76 46.33 26.43
N HIS A 32 17.99 45.94 26.76
CA HIS A 32 19.08 45.84 25.78
C HIS A 32 18.98 44.56 24.94
N GLY A 33 18.89 44.71 23.61
CA GLY A 33 18.71 43.59 22.68
C GLY A 33 17.29 42.98 22.73
N ARG A 34 16.27 43.80 22.98
CA ARG A 34 14.89 43.34 23.19
C ARG A 34 14.33 42.57 21.98
N LYS A 35 14.74 42.94 20.76
CA LYS A 35 14.25 42.32 19.51
C LYS A 35 14.63 40.84 19.42
N HIS A 36 15.91 40.51 19.56
CA HIS A 36 16.33 39.10 19.49
C HIS A 36 15.86 38.26 20.67
N ARG A 37 15.69 38.85 21.86
CA ARG A 37 15.17 38.15 23.04
C ARG A 37 13.71 37.74 22.87
N ILE A 38 12.86 38.64 22.37
CA ILE A 38 11.44 38.32 22.10
C ILE A 38 11.35 37.26 21.00
N ALA A 39 12.10 37.42 19.91
CA ALA A 39 12.14 36.43 18.82
C ALA A 39 12.65 35.06 19.32
N GLY A 40 13.68 35.04 20.16
CA GLY A 40 14.21 33.83 20.79
C GLY A 40 13.22 33.17 21.76
N ALA A 41 12.48 33.95 22.56
CA ALA A 41 11.44 33.42 23.44
C ALA A 41 10.31 32.76 22.64
N ALA A 42 9.81 33.45 21.61
CA ALA A 42 8.79 32.91 20.72
C ALA A 42 9.26 31.62 20.04
N TYR A 43 10.52 31.59 19.60
CA TYR A 43 11.13 30.40 18.99
C TYR A 43 11.20 29.20 19.94
N VAL A 44 11.68 29.39 21.18
CA VAL A 44 11.77 28.31 22.18
C VAL A 44 10.37 27.79 22.54
N CYS A 45 9.39 28.68 22.73
CA CYS A 45 8.00 28.28 22.96
C CYS A 45 7.42 27.48 21.79
N TRP A 46 7.65 27.93 20.55
CA TRP A 46 7.14 27.26 19.36
C TRP A 46 7.79 25.88 19.16
N LEU A 47 9.09 25.75 19.44
CA LEU A 47 9.81 24.47 19.42
C LEU A 47 9.24 23.50 20.48
N ALA A 48 8.99 23.98 21.70
CA ALA A 48 8.42 23.17 22.77
C ALA A 48 7.02 22.64 22.42
N LEU A 49 6.18 23.46 21.78
CA LEU A 49 4.88 23.03 21.26
C LEU A 49 5.02 21.90 20.22
N GLY A 50 6.01 21.99 19.33
CA GLY A 50 6.26 20.94 18.33
C GLY A 50 6.69 19.62 18.96
N VAL A 51 7.56 19.67 19.97
CA VAL A 51 8.00 18.48 20.70
C VAL A 51 6.84 17.85 21.47
N ALA A 52 5.99 18.65 22.13
CA ALA A 52 4.78 18.14 22.78
C ALA A 52 3.83 17.46 21.78
N GLY A 53 3.70 18.01 20.57
CA GLY A 53 2.92 17.43 19.48
C GLY A 53 3.45 16.09 18.95
N LEU A 54 4.70 15.71 19.23
CA LEU A 54 5.23 14.38 18.87
C LEU A 54 4.68 13.25 19.74
N PHE A 55 4.21 13.55 20.96
CA PHE A 55 3.71 12.58 21.94
C PHE A 55 2.18 12.46 21.98
N ARG A 56 1.47 13.43 21.41
CA ARG A 56 0.00 13.47 21.43
C ARG A 56 -0.66 12.75 20.27
N ASP A 57 0.13 12.12 19.39
CA ASP A 57 -0.37 11.45 18.19
C ASP A 57 -1.31 12.34 17.36
N ASP A 58 -1.10 13.67 17.38
CA ASP A 58 -1.71 14.68 16.50
C ASP A 58 -1.29 14.50 15.02
N VAL A 59 -0.92 13.27 14.63
CA VAL A 59 -0.64 12.78 13.28
C VAL A 59 -1.88 12.89 12.39
N ALA A 60 -3.08 13.09 12.96
CA ALA A 60 -4.32 13.44 12.27
C ALA A 60 -4.52 14.96 12.00
N ALA A 61 -3.53 15.82 12.30
CA ALA A 61 -3.65 17.25 12.00
C ALA A 61 -3.55 17.52 10.49
N SER A 62 -4.51 18.28 9.95
CA SER A 62 -4.58 18.61 8.52
C SER A 62 -3.24 19.13 7.98
N ARG A 63 -2.90 18.73 6.75
CA ARG A 63 -1.67 19.14 6.02
C ARG A 63 -1.34 20.62 6.16
N THR A 64 -2.36 21.47 6.06
CA THR A 64 -2.26 22.92 6.17
C THR A 64 -1.75 23.39 7.53
N ARG A 65 -2.19 22.74 8.63
CA ARG A 65 -1.74 23.06 9.99
C ARG A 65 -0.28 22.68 10.20
N THR A 66 0.12 21.48 9.75
CA THR A 66 1.52 21.03 9.86
C THR A 66 2.45 21.90 9.02
N ALA A 67 2.06 22.23 7.78
CA ALA A 67 2.83 23.12 6.92
C ALA A 67 2.97 24.52 7.52
N ALA A 68 1.88 25.08 8.06
CA ALA A 68 1.93 26.37 8.75
C ALA A 68 2.89 26.32 9.96
N TYR A 69 2.83 25.25 10.76
CA TYR A 69 3.72 25.07 11.90
C TYR A 69 5.21 25.08 11.51
N ASP A 70 5.58 24.26 10.51
CA ASP A 70 6.98 24.09 10.10
C ASP A 70 7.54 25.37 9.45
N VAL A 71 6.72 26.08 8.67
CA VAL A 71 7.09 27.38 8.08
C VAL A 71 7.28 28.44 9.17
N VAL A 72 6.37 28.52 10.15
CA VAL A 72 6.49 29.46 11.27
C VAL A 72 7.74 29.17 12.09
N LEU A 73 8.08 27.90 12.33
CA LEU A 73 9.29 27.52 13.06
C LEU A 73 10.56 28.02 12.34
N ALA A 74 10.66 27.80 11.02
CA ALA A 74 11.79 28.29 10.23
C ALA A 74 11.87 29.82 10.16
N LEU A 75 10.72 30.51 10.05
CA LEU A 75 10.66 31.97 10.07
C LEU A 75 11.12 32.52 11.42
N LEU A 76 10.67 31.94 12.53
CA LEU A 76 11.10 32.35 13.88
C LEU A 76 12.61 32.12 14.07
N GLY A 77 13.16 31.01 13.60
CA GLY A 77 14.61 30.74 13.63
C GLY A 77 15.42 31.75 12.82
N THR A 78 14.93 32.10 11.63
CA THR A 78 15.53 33.12 10.75
C THR A 78 15.49 34.51 11.41
N VAL A 79 14.32 34.94 11.90
CA VAL A 79 14.16 36.23 12.57
C VAL A 79 15.02 36.31 13.84
N SER A 80 15.07 35.24 14.64
CA SER A 80 15.89 35.20 15.86
C SER A 80 17.39 35.37 15.55
N THR A 81 17.90 34.67 14.54
CA THR A 81 19.32 34.74 14.17
C THR A 81 19.72 36.09 13.55
N PHE A 82 18.92 36.65 12.64
CA PHE A 82 19.20 37.97 12.05
C PHE A 82 19.02 39.14 13.03
N SER A 83 18.01 39.08 13.89
CA SER A 83 17.83 40.10 14.93
C SER A 83 18.98 40.08 15.95
N ALA A 84 19.49 38.89 16.30
CA ALA A 84 20.70 38.77 17.11
C ALA A 84 21.95 39.32 16.38
N ALA A 85 22.11 39.04 15.09
CA ALA A 85 23.21 39.60 14.29
C ALA A 85 23.19 41.14 14.26
N HIS A 86 22.00 41.74 14.20
CA HIS A 86 21.82 43.19 14.27
C HIS A 86 22.19 43.74 15.66
N ASP A 87 21.66 43.13 16.72
CA ASP A 87 21.86 43.60 18.10
C ASP A 87 23.31 43.42 18.59
N PHE A 88 24.05 42.45 18.07
CA PHE A 88 25.48 42.26 18.37
C PHE A 88 26.42 43.15 17.52
N GLY A 89 25.89 44.00 16.63
CA GLY A 89 26.66 44.82 15.69
C GLY A 89 27.51 45.97 16.28
N GLY A 90 27.50 46.18 17.59
CA GLY A 90 28.15 47.33 18.25
C GLY A 90 29.67 47.24 18.47
N ARG A 91 30.32 46.08 18.31
CA ARG A 91 31.78 45.93 18.47
C ARG A 91 32.39 45.13 17.32
N ARG A 92 33.43 45.68 16.68
CA ARG A 92 34.21 45.08 15.57
C ARG A 92 35.06 43.88 16.05
N LEU A 93 34.43 42.81 16.52
CA LEU A 93 35.09 41.53 16.78
C LEU A 93 34.65 40.55 15.70
N THR A 94 35.45 40.42 14.64
CA THR A 94 35.26 39.38 13.61
C THR A 94 36.10 38.17 13.99
N SER A 95 35.45 37.09 14.41
CA SER A 95 36.08 35.77 14.50
C SER A 95 36.08 35.12 13.11
N LYS A 96 37.15 34.40 12.76
CA LYS A 96 37.22 33.53 11.56
C LYS A 96 36.90 32.05 11.88
N VAL A 97 36.51 31.78 13.13
CA VAL A 97 36.29 30.45 13.69
C VAL A 97 34.79 30.21 13.87
N SER A 98 34.33 28.98 13.59
CA SER A 98 32.90 28.62 13.67
C SER A 98 32.60 27.81 14.92
N GLY A 99 31.55 28.21 15.64
CA GLY A 99 31.07 27.54 16.84
C GLY A 99 31.61 28.16 18.13
N VAL A 100 30.85 27.99 19.22
CA VAL A 100 31.08 28.69 20.49
C VAL A 100 31.11 27.73 21.67
N LEU A 101 31.65 26.52 21.48
CA LEU A 101 31.78 25.51 22.54
C LEU A 101 32.87 25.80 23.58
N ASP A 102 33.70 26.82 23.39
CA ASP A 102 34.74 27.21 24.34
C ASP A 102 34.24 28.34 25.24
N ASP A 103 34.59 28.32 26.53
CA ASP A 103 34.14 29.31 27.51
C ASP A 103 34.74 30.71 27.25
N LYS A 104 35.82 30.82 26.46
CA LYS A 104 36.42 32.07 26.00
C LYS A 104 35.73 32.62 24.76
N SER A 105 35.09 31.78 23.95
CA SER A 105 34.38 32.19 22.72
C SER A 105 33.21 33.12 23.02
N LEU A 106 33.08 34.21 22.25
CA LEU A 106 31.94 35.12 22.29
C LEU A 106 31.13 34.96 21.02
N VAL A 107 29.81 35.05 21.14
CA VAL A 107 28.91 35.02 19.97
C VAL A 107 29.11 36.30 19.17
N THR A 108 29.64 36.16 17.95
CA THR A 108 29.94 37.29 17.08
C THR A 108 28.83 37.56 16.06
N ARG A 109 28.79 38.80 15.53
CA ARG A 109 27.89 39.15 14.42
C ARG A 109 28.16 38.28 13.18
N SER A 110 29.43 37.97 12.89
CA SER A 110 29.80 37.15 11.74
C SER A 110 29.26 35.72 11.86
N GLU A 111 29.30 35.12 13.05
CA GLU A 111 28.70 33.80 13.28
C GLU A 111 27.18 33.84 13.14
N MET A 112 26.51 34.83 13.74
CA MET A 112 25.05 34.94 13.63
C MET A 112 24.58 35.16 12.18
N LEU A 113 25.34 35.90 11.37
CA LEU A 113 25.05 36.05 9.93
C LEU A 113 25.23 34.75 9.15
N GLU A 114 26.25 33.95 9.47
CA GLU A 114 26.45 32.63 8.85
C GLU A 114 25.31 31.66 9.24
N HIS A 115 24.91 31.64 10.51
CA HIS A 115 23.78 30.80 10.94
C HIS A 115 22.44 31.28 10.40
N GLY A 116 22.25 32.60 10.23
CA GLY A 116 21.10 33.16 9.52
C GLY A 116 21.01 32.70 8.07
N PHE A 117 22.14 32.55 7.37
CA PHE A 117 22.19 31.98 6.02
C PHE A 117 21.69 30.52 6.00
N TYR A 118 22.10 29.68 6.96
CA TYR A 118 21.63 28.30 7.03
C TYR A 118 20.14 28.20 7.40
N GLN A 119 19.62 29.13 8.20
CA GLN A 119 18.17 29.19 8.46
C GLN A 119 17.36 29.59 7.21
N LEU A 120 17.90 30.46 6.35
CA LEU A 120 17.30 30.74 5.05
C LEU A 120 17.28 29.50 4.14
N LEU A 121 18.34 28.70 4.16
CA LEU A 121 18.38 27.43 3.44
C LEU A 121 17.32 26.45 3.95
N ASN A 122 17.18 26.31 5.27
CA ASN A 122 16.13 25.47 5.86
C ASN A 122 14.72 25.95 5.47
N LEU A 123 14.49 27.27 5.50
CA LEU A 123 13.22 27.88 5.08
C LEU A 123 12.91 27.61 3.60
N ALA A 124 13.91 27.79 2.72
CA ALA A 124 13.74 27.51 1.30
C ALA A 124 13.48 26.01 1.05
N GLN A 125 14.19 25.13 1.78
CA GLN A 125 14.00 23.69 1.71
C GLN A 125 12.57 23.29 2.08
N ILE A 126 12.07 23.70 3.26
CA ILE A 126 10.74 23.27 3.73
C ILE A 126 9.61 23.81 2.84
N LEU A 127 9.71 25.05 2.36
CA LEU A 127 8.76 25.62 1.40
C LEU A 127 8.76 24.83 0.09
N GLY A 128 9.95 24.48 -0.42
CA GLY A 128 10.08 23.68 -1.63
C GLY A 128 9.56 22.24 -1.46
N LEU A 129 9.78 21.62 -0.31
CA LEU A 129 9.29 20.27 -0.01
C LEU A 129 7.75 20.22 0.03
N TYR A 130 7.11 21.22 0.66
CA TYR A 130 5.64 21.33 0.63
C TYR A 130 5.09 21.67 -0.76
N ALA A 131 5.79 22.52 -1.53
CA ALA A 131 5.44 22.81 -2.91
C ALA A 131 5.51 21.55 -3.79
N GLN A 132 6.60 20.79 -3.70
CA GLN A 132 6.76 19.50 -4.40
C GLN A 132 5.66 18.51 -4.02
N SER A 133 5.32 18.37 -2.73
CA SER A 133 4.22 17.54 -2.24
C SER A 133 2.83 17.94 -2.78
N THR A 134 2.63 19.19 -3.21
CA THR A 134 1.39 19.64 -3.88
C THR A 134 1.43 19.38 -5.37
N CYS A 135 2.60 19.55 -6.00
CA CYS A 135 2.75 19.45 -7.44
C CYS A 135 2.83 18.00 -7.96
N THR A 136 3.23 17.04 -7.14
CA THR A 136 3.29 15.61 -7.51
C THR A 136 1.94 14.87 -7.38
N ARG A 137 0.85 15.54 -6.98
CA ARG A 137 -0.51 14.98 -6.99
C ARG A 137 -1.13 15.03 -8.39
N GLY A 138 -0.72 14.09 -9.23
CA GLY A 138 -1.35 13.75 -10.50
C GLY A 138 -0.62 12.57 -11.17
N PRO A 139 -1.28 11.73 -11.99
CA PRO A 139 -0.73 10.44 -12.45
C PRO A 139 0.48 10.50 -13.40
N ARG A 140 1.17 11.64 -13.54
CA ARG A 140 2.25 11.82 -14.52
C ARG A 140 3.32 12.76 -13.99
N GLY A 141 4.25 12.21 -13.21
CA GLY A 141 5.53 12.83 -12.90
C GLY A 141 6.63 12.23 -13.78
N ILE A 142 7.38 13.11 -14.46
CA ILE A 142 8.56 12.85 -15.32
C ILE A 142 8.23 12.46 -16.78
N PHE A 143 7.93 13.47 -17.60
CA PHE A 143 8.29 13.40 -19.02
C PHE A 143 8.98 14.72 -19.42
N LEU A 144 10.30 14.64 -19.56
CA LEU A 144 11.10 15.68 -20.20
C LEU A 144 10.76 15.82 -21.70
N PHE A 145 10.13 14.80 -22.31
CA PHE A 145 9.69 14.85 -23.71
C PHE A 145 8.42 14.02 -23.96
N LYS A 146 7.23 14.62 -23.78
CA LYS A 146 6.09 14.36 -24.68
C LYS A 146 5.12 15.55 -24.67
N ARG A 147 5.05 16.25 -25.79
CA ARG A 147 4.21 17.44 -26.00
C ARG A 147 2.99 17.06 -26.84
N ARG A 148 1.78 17.23 -26.29
CA ARG A 148 0.63 17.73 -27.07
C ARG A 148 -0.36 18.47 -26.17
N ARG A 149 -0.52 19.77 -26.48
CA ARG A 149 -1.46 20.79 -25.97
C ARG A 149 -1.50 21.10 -24.46
N GLY A 150 -0.80 22.19 -24.10
CA GLY A 150 -1.39 23.24 -23.25
C GLY A 150 -1.26 23.14 -21.72
N THR A 151 -0.04 23.18 -21.16
CA THR A 151 0.43 23.98 -19.98
C THR A 151 1.73 23.38 -19.44
N ALA A 152 2.68 24.25 -19.08
CA ALA A 152 4.06 23.90 -18.74
C ALA A 152 4.22 23.20 -17.37
N ARG A 153 3.87 21.91 -17.26
CA ARG A 153 3.98 21.14 -16.00
C ARG A 153 5.21 20.24 -15.84
N GLY A 154 6.00 19.98 -16.89
CA GLY A 154 7.17 19.07 -16.81
C GLY A 154 8.41 19.63 -16.10
N TRP A 155 8.66 20.95 -16.16
CA TRP A 155 9.85 21.59 -15.57
C TRP A 155 9.65 22.07 -14.13
N LEU A 156 8.43 22.01 -13.61
CA LEU A 156 8.08 22.59 -12.32
C LEU A 156 8.89 22.00 -11.15
N PRO A 157 9.15 20.67 -11.05
CA PRO A 157 10.00 20.11 -9.99
C PRO A 157 11.43 20.66 -10.01
N PHE A 158 12.02 20.83 -11.21
CA PHE A 158 13.35 21.42 -11.39
C PHE A 158 13.39 22.91 -11.05
N VAL A 159 12.32 23.64 -11.35
CA VAL A 159 12.17 25.06 -10.93
C VAL A 159 12.10 25.15 -9.41
N ILE A 160 11.35 24.27 -8.74
CA ILE A 160 11.28 24.22 -7.28
C ILE A 160 12.64 23.83 -6.67
N LEU A 161 13.36 22.87 -7.27
CA LEU A 161 14.73 22.52 -6.85
C LEU A 161 15.70 23.70 -7.02
N GLY A 162 15.57 24.46 -8.10
CA GLY A 162 16.28 25.72 -8.32
C GLY A 162 15.98 26.74 -7.22
N PHE A 163 14.71 26.89 -6.82
CA PHE A 163 14.31 27.76 -5.71
C PHE A 163 14.91 27.30 -4.36
N GLN A 164 14.87 25.99 -4.06
CA GLN A 164 15.44 25.43 -2.83
C GLN A 164 16.96 25.67 -2.72
N THR A 165 17.66 25.70 -3.85
CA THR A 165 19.12 25.92 -3.91
C THR A 165 19.52 27.38 -4.12
N ALA A 166 18.59 28.25 -4.51
CA ALA A 166 18.83 29.66 -4.83
C ALA A 166 19.61 30.45 -3.75
N PRO A 167 19.44 30.21 -2.42
CA PRO A 167 20.22 30.94 -1.43
C PRO A 167 21.74 30.77 -1.62
N TRP A 168 22.22 29.64 -2.15
CA TRP A 168 23.64 29.42 -2.44
C TRP A 168 24.23 30.41 -3.45
N LEU A 169 23.43 31.01 -4.34
CA LEU A 169 23.89 32.07 -5.25
C LEU A 169 24.42 33.29 -4.49
N TYR A 170 23.83 33.56 -3.32
CA TYR A 170 24.22 34.66 -2.45
C TYR A 170 25.24 34.27 -1.38
N ARG A 171 25.79 33.04 -1.41
CA ARG A 171 26.73 32.55 -0.38
C ARG A 171 27.94 33.46 -0.18
N LYS A 172 28.40 34.15 -1.24
CA LYS A 172 29.53 35.10 -1.20
C LYS A 172 29.25 36.35 -0.36
N ALA A 173 27.97 36.72 -0.17
CA ALA A 173 27.57 37.87 0.63
C ALA A 173 27.60 37.60 2.15
N PHE A 174 27.75 36.33 2.55
CA PHE A 174 27.77 35.90 3.95
C PHE A 174 29.17 35.46 4.38
N PRO A 175 29.54 35.66 5.66
CA PRO A 175 30.82 35.20 6.19
C PRO A 175 30.98 33.67 6.08
N VAL A 176 32.23 33.20 6.00
CA VAL A 176 32.59 31.78 6.00
C VAL A 176 33.54 31.55 7.16
N ASN A 177 33.08 30.90 8.22
CA ASN A 177 33.92 30.57 9.35
C ASN A 177 34.33 29.09 9.30
N SER A 178 35.52 28.78 9.79
CA SER A 178 36.07 27.41 9.72
C SER A 178 35.92 26.68 11.05
N PHE A 179 35.24 25.53 11.05
CA PHE A 179 35.21 24.64 12.23
C PHE A 179 36.59 24.05 12.54
N SER A 180 37.40 23.76 11.51
CA SER A 180 38.76 23.24 11.69
C SER A 180 39.72 24.23 12.34
N ALA A 181 39.45 25.53 12.24
CA ALA A 181 40.26 26.54 12.90
C ALA A 181 40.22 26.44 14.45
N ASN A 182 39.23 25.74 15.02
CA ASN A 182 39.17 25.51 16.48
C ASN A 182 40.23 24.54 17.02
N TYR A 183 40.75 23.63 16.18
CA TYR A 183 41.59 22.50 16.63
C TYR A 183 42.85 22.28 15.78
N THR A 184 43.25 23.28 14.98
CA THR A 184 44.42 23.20 14.07
C THR A 184 45.68 23.89 14.63
N GLY A 185 45.68 24.29 15.90
CA GLY A 185 46.86 24.77 16.64
C GLY A 185 47.47 23.71 17.56
N ASP A 186 48.37 24.11 18.48
CA ASP A 186 49.07 23.24 19.45
C ASP A 186 48.17 22.66 20.58
N SER A 187 46.87 22.48 20.33
CA SER A 187 45.93 21.95 21.33
C SER A 187 45.78 20.42 21.20
N ASP A 188 45.59 19.74 22.33
CA ASP A 188 45.43 18.28 22.38
C ASP A 188 44.29 17.80 21.45
N PRO A 189 44.58 16.98 20.42
CA PRO A 189 43.60 16.44 19.49
C PRO A 189 42.44 15.68 20.15
N TRP A 190 42.67 15.11 21.33
CA TRP A 190 41.73 14.25 22.06
C TRP A 190 40.95 14.99 23.15
N LEU A 191 41.20 16.29 23.33
CA LEU A 191 40.38 17.11 24.20
C LEU A 191 38.91 17.00 23.78
N PHE A 192 38.02 16.76 24.76
CA PHE A 192 36.59 16.53 24.51
C PHE A 192 35.95 17.61 23.61
N ILE A 193 36.32 18.88 23.81
CA ILE A 193 35.85 20.01 23.00
C ILE A 193 36.33 19.92 21.55
N ASN A 194 37.60 19.53 21.32
CA ASN A 194 38.16 19.36 19.98
C ASN A 194 37.51 18.19 19.23
N VAL A 195 37.23 17.09 19.93
CA VAL A 195 36.46 15.96 19.38
C VAL A 195 35.05 16.40 18.97
N MET A 196 34.35 17.16 19.82
CA MET A 196 33.03 17.70 19.49
C MET A 196 33.08 18.60 18.24
N TYR A 197 34.07 19.49 18.11
CA TYR A 197 34.22 20.31 16.89
C TYR A 197 34.47 19.48 15.63
N ARG A 198 35.23 18.38 15.72
CA ARG A 198 35.42 17.46 14.59
C ARG A 198 34.12 16.78 14.18
N ILE A 199 33.37 16.26 15.15
CA ILE A 199 32.07 15.63 14.89
C ILE A 199 31.10 16.65 14.26
N LYS A 200 31.00 17.87 14.82
CA LYS A 200 30.15 18.95 14.27
C LYS A 200 30.51 19.28 12.82
N LYS A 201 31.80 19.35 12.48
CA LYS A 201 32.25 19.58 11.10
C LYS A 201 31.69 18.52 10.15
N TYR A 202 31.81 17.23 10.49
CA TYR A 202 31.34 16.15 9.63
C TYR A 202 29.82 16.03 9.61
N GLN A 203 29.14 16.27 10.74
CA GLN A 203 27.67 16.41 10.78
C GLN A 203 27.22 17.49 9.80
N TYR A 204 27.88 18.66 9.79
CA TYR A 204 27.56 19.74 8.88
C TYR A 204 27.81 19.38 7.39
N VAL A 205 28.93 18.72 7.08
CA VAL A 205 29.22 18.21 5.72
C VAL A 205 28.17 17.22 5.26
N PHE A 206 27.77 16.31 6.14
CA PHE A 206 26.78 15.28 5.87
C PHE A 206 25.39 15.90 5.65
N TYR A 207 24.98 16.81 6.54
CA TYR A 207 23.73 17.56 6.40
C TYR A 207 23.65 18.27 5.06
N LYS A 208 24.72 18.99 4.66
CA LYS A 208 24.74 19.70 3.38
C LYS A 208 24.57 18.77 2.17
N ASN A 209 25.34 17.69 2.11
CA ASN A 209 25.39 16.88 0.88
C ASN A 209 24.26 15.84 0.80
N ALA A 210 23.95 15.18 1.92
CA ALA A 210 22.98 14.09 1.95
C ALA A 210 21.55 14.57 2.24
N LEU A 211 21.37 15.49 3.19
CA LEU A 211 20.03 15.90 3.65
C LEU A 211 19.53 17.20 3.03
N LEU A 212 20.41 18.13 2.65
CA LEU A 212 20.01 19.35 1.95
C LEU A 212 19.94 19.07 0.45
N HIS A 213 21.05 18.68 -0.17
CA HIS A 213 21.06 18.40 -1.62
C HIS A 213 20.45 17.03 -1.95
N GLY A 214 20.86 15.95 -1.27
CA GLY A 214 20.38 14.60 -1.57
C GLY A 214 18.86 14.46 -1.41
N LEU A 215 18.29 14.95 -0.31
CA LEU A 215 16.84 14.96 -0.12
C LEU A 215 16.12 15.79 -1.20
N ASN A 216 16.57 17.03 -1.47
CA ASN A 216 15.90 17.90 -2.45
C ASN A 216 15.94 17.32 -3.87
N ILE A 217 17.05 16.68 -4.27
CA ILE A 217 17.16 16.00 -5.56
C ILE A 217 16.24 14.76 -5.57
N THR A 218 16.28 13.94 -4.50
CA THR A 218 15.44 12.74 -4.41
C THR A 218 13.96 13.11 -4.52
N THR A 219 13.50 14.14 -3.82
CA THR A 219 12.10 14.59 -3.88
C THR A 219 11.74 15.25 -5.21
N CYS A 220 12.71 15.83 -5.91
CA CYS A 220 12.52 16.36 -7.27
C CYS A 220 12.34 15.23 -8.30
N LEU A 221 13.03 14.10 -8.10
CA LEU A 221 13.03 12.96 -9.01
C LEU A 221 12.02 11.86 -8.62
N SER A 222 11.41 11.95 -7.45
CA SER A 222 10.40 10.99 -7.01
C SER A 222 9.06 11.24 -7.70
N SER A 223 8.38 10.16 -8.11
CA SER A 223 6.98 10.16 -8.55
C SER A 223 6.01 10.26 -7.37
N THR A 224 6.45 9.88 -6.17
CA THR A 224 5.63 9.91 -4.95
C THR A 224 5.86 11.22 -4.16
N PRO A 225 4.79 11.82 -3.59
CA PRO A 225 4.94 13.00 -2.75
C PRO A 225 5.76 12.67 -1.50
N PRO A 226 6.72 13.53 -1.11
CA PRO A 226 7.52 13.29 0.07
C PRO A 226 6.66 13.22 1.34
N ARG A 227 6.81 12.14 2.12
CA ARG A 227 6.10 11.88 3.39
C ARG A 227 6.65 12.76 4.53
N ILE A 228 6.41 14.08 4.43
CA ILE A 228 6.90 15.13 5.34
C ILE A 228 6.12 15.18 6.67
N GLN A 229 4.88 14.68 6.68
CA GLN A 229 4.00 14.73 7.87
C GLN A 229 4.30 13.63 8.89
N GLY A 230 5.02 12.58 8.49
CA GLY A 230 5.35 11.46 9.37
C GLY A 230 6.22 11.86 10.55
N ARG A 231 6.10 11.13 11.67
CA ARG A 231 6.87 11.37 12.91
C ARG A 231 8.38 11.41 12.67
N ARG A 232 8.89 10.61 11.71
CA ARG A 232 10.31 10.54 11.32
C ARG A 232 10.84 11.89 10.85
N PHE A 233 10.20 12.49 9.84
CA PHE A 233 10.63 13.77 9.28
C PHE A 233 10.43 14.92 10.27
N ARG A 234 9.32 14.94 11.02
CA ARG A 234 9.05 16.00 12.02
C ARG A 234 10.09 16.02 13.14
N THR A 235 10.48 14.85 13.65
CA THR A 235 11.54 14.75 14.66
C THR A 235 12.86 15.29 14.14
N TYR A 236 13.23 14.94 12.90
CA TYR A 236 14.39 15.48 12.22
C TYR A 236 14.33 17.00 12.07
N TRP A 237 13.19 17.53 11.62
CA TRP A 237 13.00 18.96 11.40
C TRP A 237 13.13 19.78 12.69
N LEU A 238 12.56 19.30 13.79
CA LEU A 238 12.70 19.91 15.12
C LEU A 238 14.14 19.84 15.63
N CYS A 239 14.81 18.68 15.48
CA CYS A 239 16.22 18.52 15.86
C CYS A 239 17.14 19.44 15.07
N LEU A 240 16.93 19.55 13.76
CA LEU A 240 17.69 20.42 12.86
C LEU A 240 17.57 21.88 13.32
N ASN A 241 16.33 22.36 13.51
CA ASN A 241 16.09 23.72 13.96
C ASN A 241 16.75 23.99 15.33
N ALA A 242 16.60 23.07 16.28
CA ALA A 242 17.22 23.18 17.60
C ALA A 242 18.76 23.25 17.51
N ALA A 243 19.40 22.39 16.71
CA ALA A 243 20.85 22.30 16.56
C ALA A 243 21.49 23.61 16.06
N TYR A 244 20.83 24.32 15.14
CA TYR A 244 21.37 25.56 14.56
C TYR A 244 21.31 26.78 15.48
N THR A 245 20.50 26.74 16.54
CA THR A 245 20.19 27.90 17.39
C THR A 245 20.65 27.74 18.83
N HIS A 246 20.52 26.54 19.40
CA HIS A 246 20.66 26.35 20.84
C HIS A 246 22.11 26.36 21.32
N GLU A 247 23.10 26.15 20.46
CA GLU A 247 24.51 26.32 20.81
C GLU A 247 24.79 27.75 21.33
N PHE A 248 24.34 28.77 20.59
CA PHE A 248 24.52 30.18 20.95
C PHE A 248 23.69 30.57 22.18
N PHE A 249 22.48 30.00 22.29
CA PHE A 249 21.63 30.23 23.46
C PHE A 249 22.30 29.70 24.73
N LEU A 250 22.78 28.45 24.71
CA LEU A 250 23.48 27.84 25.83
C LEU A 250 24.77 28.60 26.17
N GLN A 251 25.53 29.06 25.18
CA GLN A 251 26.73 29.88 25.41
C GLN A 251 26.38 31.21 26.09
N THR A 252 25.25 31.82 25.75
CA THR A 252 24.78 33.04 26.41
C THR A 252 24.47 32.79 27.89
N LEU A 253 23.96 31.60 28.25
CA LEU A 253 23.74 31.21 29.65
C LEU A 253 25.05 31.05 30.41
N VAL A 254 26.07 30.43 29.79
CA VAL A 254 27.41 30.30 30.39
C VAL A 254 28.02 31.68 30.65
N LYS A 255 28.01 32.57 29.66
CA LYS A 255 28.59 33.92 29.80
C LYS A 255 27.90 34.76 30.88
N ARG A 256 26.64 34.46 31.18
CA ARG A 256 25.87 35.09 32.26
C ARG A 256 26.00 34.38 33.60
N ARG A 257 26.83 33.34 33.68
CA ARG A 257 27.04 32.51 34.87
C ARG A 257 25.75 31.84 35.36
N LEU A 258 24.83 31.52 34.44
CA LEU A 258 23.58 30.81 34.71
C LEU A 258 23.70 29.30 34.42
N LEU A 259 24.70 28.90 33.63
CA LEU A 259 24.97 27.51 33.27
C LEU A 259 26.48 27.26 33.34
N GLU A 260 26.90 26.09 33.84
CA GLU A 260 28.30 25.69 33.81
C GLU A 260 28.74 25.23 32.42
N GLN A 261 30.01 25.45 32.07
CA GLN A 261 30.58 25.00 30.79
C GLN A 261 30.42 23.49 30.58
N ARG A 262 30.63 22.68 31.62
CA ARG A 262 30.48 21.22 31.55
C ARG A 262 29.05 20.80 31.19
N SER A 263 28.05 21.47 31.76
CA SER A 263 26.63 21.23 31.48
C SER A 263 26.26 21.67 30.06
N MET A 264 26.80 22.80 29.59
CA MET A 264 26.62 23.27 28.22
C MET A 264 27.17 22.27 27.19
N LEU A 265 28.35 21.70 27.44
CA LEU A 265 28.97 20.69 26.58
C LEU A 265 28.16 19.39 26.55
N ARG A 266 27.66 18.91 27.69
CA ARG A 266 26.78 17.73 27.76
C ARG A 266 25.47 17.93 27.00
N LEU A 267 24.84 19.10 27.14
CA LEU A 267 23.60 19.43 26.42
C LEU A 267 23.83 19.52 24.90
N ASN A 268 24.94 20.11 24.47
CA ASN A 268 25.32 20.11 23.05
C ASN A 268 25.57 18.69 22.53
N TRP A 269 26.25 17.84 23.30
CA TRP A 269 26.49 16.46 22.91
C TRP A 269 25.18 15.66 22.79
N LEU A 270 24.27 15.81 23.76
CA LEU A 270 22.95 15.20 23.74
C LEU A 270 22.17 15.59 22.47
N LEU A 271 22.17 16.88 22.13
CA LEU A 271 21.52 17.38 20.92
C LEU A 271 22.20 16.87 19.64
N MET A 272 23.53 16.75 19.63
CA MET A 272 24.27 16.18 18.50
C MET A 272 23.91 14.71 18.26
N VAL A 273 23.75 13.92 19.32
CA VAL A 273 23.32 12.51 19.22
C VAL A 273 21.88 12.41 18.70
N GLY A 274 20.95 13.16 19.31
CA GLY A 274 19.54 13.14 18.91
C GLY A 274 19.32 13.57 17.45
N SER A 275 19.99 14.65 17.02
CA SER A 275 19.93 15.13 15.63
C SER A 275 20.55 14.14 14.64
N SER A 276 21.66 13.48 15.00
CA SER A 276 22.24 12.41 14.17
C SER A 276 21.31 11.20 14.02
N LEU A 277 20.67 10.73 15.09
CA LEU A 277 19.72 9.61 15.01
C LEU A 277 18.53 9.96 14.12
N ALA A 278 17.97 11.16 14.26
CA ALA A 278 16.86 11.62 13.43
C ALA A 278 17.27 11.79 11.95
N ALA A 279 18.50 12.27 11.69
CA ALA A 279 19.06 12.39 10.35
C ALA A 279 19.22 11.02 9.64
N VAL A 280 19.68 9.99 10.35
CA VAL A 280 19.84 8.63 9.79
C VAL A 280 18.49 8.03 9.39
N GLU A 281 17.44 8.23 10.19
CA GLU A 281 16.08 7.75 9.88
C GLU A 281 15.54 8.39 8.60
N VAL A 282 15.74 9.70 8.39
CA VAL A 282 15.35 10.39 7.15
C VAL A 282 16.16 9.88 5.95
N LEU A 283 17.44 9.58 6.12
CA LEU A 283 18.25 9.07 5.02
C LEU A 283 17.89 7.66 4.59
N ARG A 284 17.48 6.79 5.52
CA ARG A 284 17.07 5.42 5.18
C ARG A 284 15.74 5.36 4.43
N HIS A 285 14.83 6.29 4.72
CA HIS A 285 13.44 6.19 4.26
C HIS A 285 13.02 7.27 3.27
N HIS A 286 13.75 8.39 3.16
CA HIS A 286 13.35 9.54 2.34
C HIS A 286 14.40 10.01 1.33
N VAL A 287 15.62 9.45 1.35
CA VAL A 287 16.71 9.86 0.46
C VAL A 287 17.30 8.66 -0.25
N ASP A 288 17.47 8.74 -1.57
CA ASP A 288 18.23 7.73 -2.31
C ASP A 288 19.72 7.88 -1.97
N TRP A 289 20.31 6.83 -1.41
CA TRP A 289 21.71 6.81 -0.99
C TRP A 289 22.66 7.05 -2.18
N ARG A 290 22.29 6.65 -3.40
CA ARG A 290 23.07 6.85 -4.63
C ARG A 290 23.18 8.34 -4.96
N ILE A 291 22.06 9.07 -4.84
CA ILE A 291 21.99 10.51 -5.06
C ILE A 291 22.77 11.26 -3.97
N ALA A 292 22.64 10.84 -2.71
CA ALA A 292 23.40 11.43 -1.61
C ALA A 292 24.92 11.25 -1.79
N LEU A 293 25.36 10.07 -2.24
CA LEU A 293 26.78 9.79 -2.51
C LEU A 293 27.29 10.59 -3.72
N ALA A 294 26.50 10.67 -4.81
CA ALA A 294 26.83 11.46 -5.98
C ALA A 294 26.94 12.96 -5.65
N SER A 295 25.99 13.47 -4.86
CA SER A 295 26.02 14.84 -4.31
C SER A 295 27.28 15.09 -3.49
N LEU A 296 27.67 14.17 -2.62
CA LEU A 296 28.88 14.28 -1.83
C LEU A 296 30.13 14.32 -2.74
N ALA A 297 30.30 13.35 -3.63
CA ALA A 297 31.48 13.26 -4.50
C ALA A 297 31.61 14.50 -5.40
N PHE A 298 30.52 14.91 -6.05
CA PHE A 298 30.52 16.00 -7.01
C PHE A 298 30.73 17.37 -6.35
N ASN A 299 30.14 17.62 -5.18
CA ASN A 299 30.37 18.87 -4.44
C ASN A 299 31.78 18.98 -3.85
N PHE A 300 32.44 17.85 -3.56
CA PHE A 300 33.85 17.84 -3.16
C PHE A 300 34.80 18.05 -4.33
N ALA A 301 34.47 17.50 -5.51
CA ALA A 301 35.24 17.66 -6.74
C ALA A 301 35.11 19.07 -7.33
N ASN A 302 33.88 19.61 -7.40
CA ASN A 302 33.59 20.93 -7.96
C ASN A 302 33.08 21.91 -6.89
N ARG A 303 33.99 22.36 -6.03
CA ARG A 303 33.64 23.22 -4.88
C ARG A 303 33.10 24.58 -5.32
N LYS A 304 32.21 25.17 -4.49
CA LYS A 304 31.58 26.50 -4.66
C LYS A 304 30.56 26.63 -5.79
N HIS A 305 30.22 25.53 -6.46
CA HIS A 305 29.21 25.49 -7.52
C HIS A 305 27.96 24.71 -7.10
N ASP A 306 27.53 24.85 -5.85
CA ASP A 306 26.47 24.04 -5.22
C ASP A 306 25.16 24.00 -6.02
N VAL A 307 24.73 25.13 -6.59
CA VAL A 307 23.50 25.22 -7.42
C VAL A 307 23.65 24.43 -8.71
N ALA A 308 24.74 24.68 -9.46
CA ALA A 308 25.01 24.00 -10.72
C ALA A 308 25.19 22.49 -10.49
N ASN A 309 25.94 22.11 -9.47
CA ASN A 309 26.16 20.73 -9.08
C ASN A 309 24.85 19.99 -8.80
N THR A 310 23.98 20.60 -7.98
CA THR A 310 22.70 19.99 -7.59
C THR A 310 21.79 19.79 -8.81
N LEU A 311 21.69 20.80 -9.68
CA LEU A 311 20.87 20.71 -10.90
C LEU A 311 21.45 19.72 -11.93
N CYS A 312 22.77 19.69 -12.10
CA CYS A 312 23.44 18.74 -13.00
C CYS A 312 23.23 17.29 -12.54
N ILE A 313 23.33 17.01 -11.24
CA ILE A 313 23.07 15.67 -10.70
C ILE A 313 21.60 15.30 -10.93
N ALA A 314 20.67 16.19 -10.61
CA ALA A 314 19.25 15.94 -10.84
C ALA A 314 18.95 15.62 -12.32
N PHE A 315 19.54 16.40 -13.24
CA PHE A 315 19.40 16.16 -14.68
C PHE A 315 20.03 14.83 -15.11
N ALA A 316 21.25 14.52 -14.67
CA ALA A 316 21.94 13.27 -15.00
C ALA A 316 21.14 12.05 -14.54
N PHE A 317 20.66 12.05 -13.29
CA PHE A 317 19.84 10.95 -12.76
C PHE A 317 18.48 10.87 -13.46
N SER A 318 17.88 11.99 -13.89
CA SER A 318 16.65 11.94 -14.70
C SER A 318 16.86 11.31 -16.08
N VAL A 319 18.03 11.53 -16.70
CA VAL A 319 18.37 10.91 -17.99
C VAL A 319 18.65 9.43 -17.81
N VAL A 320 19.38 9.04 -16.76
CA VAL A 320 19.62 7.63 -16.44
C VAL A 320 18.32 6.90 -16.15
N ALA A 321 17.41 7.48 -15.37
CA ALA A 321 16.09 6.92 -15.13
C ALA A 321 15.29 6.76 -16.43
N LEU A 322 15.35 7.75 -17.33
CA LEU A 322 14.71 7.67 -18.65
C LEU A 322 15.33 6.57 -19.53
N CYS A 323 16.65 6.42 -19.52
CA CYS A 323 17.35 5.37 -20.26
C CYS A 323 17.07 3.98 -19.69
N LEU A 324 16.97 3.84 -18.36
CA LEU A 324 16.57 2.59 -17.72
C LEU A 324 15.12 2.26 -18.04
N LEU A 325 14.19 3.22 -17.98
CA LEU A 325 12.80 3.05 -18.40
C LEU A 325 12.68 2.70 -19.89
N ALA A 326 13.51 3.29 -20.74
CA ALA A 326 13.58 2.95 -22.16
C ALA A 326 14.17 1.55 -22.38
N ALA A 327 15.19 1.16 -21.61
CA ALA A 327 15.79 -0.16 -21.66
C ALA A 327 14.87 -1.25 -21.10
N THR A 328 14.08 -0.97 -20.06
CA THR A 328 13.04 -1.88 -19.56
C THR A 328 11.85 -1.92 -20.50
N ALA A 329 11.52 -0.83 -21.19
CA ALA A 329 10.51 -0.83 -22.24
C ALA A 329 10.96 -1.64 -23.47
N ASP A 330 12.23 -1.54 -23.87
CA ASP A 330 12.81 -2.38 -24.93
C ASP A 330 12.96 -3.84 -24.47
N ALA A 331 13.29 -4.11 -23.19
CA ALA A 331 13.31 -5.47 -22.63
C ALA A 331 11.90 -6.07 -22.48
N ALA A 332 10.90 -5.26 -22.16
CA ALA A 332 9.48 -5.66 -22.14
C ALA A 332 8.92 -5.81 -23.56
N TYR A 333 9.40 -5.05 -24.54
CA TYR A 333 9.05 -5.21 -25.95
C TYR A 333 9.73 -6.45 -26.56
N LEU A 334 10.95 -6.78 -26.13
CA LEU A 334 11.66 -8.01 -26.51
C LEU A 334 11.11 -9.26 -25.77
N ARG A 335 10.56 -9.13 -24.55
CA ARG A 335 9.79 -10.20 -23.90
C ARG A 335 8.39 -10.39 -24.50
N LYS A 336 7.82 -9.38 -25.16
CA LYS A 336 6.53 -9.47 -25.87
C LYS A 336 6.59 -10.23 -27.21
N GLY A 337 7.74 -10.77 -27.58
CA GLY A 337 7.94 -11.54 -28.82
C GLY A 337 8.09 -13.06 -28.64
N GLU A 338 8.15 -13.56 -27.41
CA GLU A 338 8.15 -15.00 -27.15
C GLU A 338 6.82 -15.37 -26.48
N PRO A 339 5.87 -16.00 -27.21
CA PRO A 339 4.80 -16.72 -26.52
C PRO A 339 5.47 -17.73 -25.58
N SER A 340 4.94 -17.90 -24.37
CA SER A 340 5.27 -19.06 -23.56
C SER A 340 5.14 -20.28 -24.48
N ARG A 341 6.28 -20.93 -24.72
CA ARG A 341 6.35 -22.08 -25.62
C ARG A 341 5.60 -23.18 -24.90
N ARG A 342 4.30 -23.27 -25.18
CA ARG A 342 3.51 -24.49 -25.07
C ARG A 342 4.37 -25.54 -25.77
N LEU A 343 4.87 -26.53 -25.03
CA LEU A 343 5.54 -27.66 -25.66
C LEU A 343 4.48 -28.32 -26.55
N ASP A 344 4.65 -28.18 -27.87
CA ASP A 344 3.84 -28.92 -28.82
C ASP A 344 3.99 -30.43 -28.52
N ASP A 345 2.90 -31.19 -28.67
CA ASP A 345 2.80 -32.64 -28.44
C ASP A 345 3.88 -33.50 -29.16
N ALA A 346 4.71 -32.89 -30.00
CA ALA A 346 5.76 -33.56 -30.78
C ALA A 346 7.11 -33.74 -30.04
N ASP A 347 7.36 -33.05 -28.91
CA ASP A 347 8.67 -33.10 -28.21
C ASP A 347 8.62 -33.80 -26.83
N CYS A 348 7.52 -34.50 -26.57
CA CYS A 348 7.24 -35.16 -25.30
C CYS A 348 7.39 -36.69 -25.38
N SER A 349 8.64 -37.16 -25.39
CA SER A 349 8.97 -38.58 -25.37
C SER A 349 10.08 -38.89 -24.38
N ASP A 350 10.03 -40.06 -23.77
CA ASP A 350 11.12 -40.59 -22.95
C ASP A 350 12.33 -40.90 -23.84
N ASP A 351 13.53 -40.62 -23.35
CA ASP A 351 14.76 -40.96 -24.04
C ASP A 351 15.07 -42.47 -23.94
N PRO A 352 14.97 -43.24 -25.04
CA PRO A 352 15.14 -44.69 -24.99
C PRO A 352 16.58 -45.13 -24.71
N GLU A 353 17.55 -44.21 -24.78
CA GLU A 353 18.96 -44.48 -24.48
C GLU A 353 19.36 -44.14 -23.05
N TRP A 354 18.43 -43.59 -22.26
CA TRP A 354 18.70 -43.22 -20.88
C TRP A 354 18.64 -44.43 -19.95
N TYR A 355 19.65 -44.58 -19.10
CA TYR A 355 19.64 -45.57 -18.02
C TYR A 355 20.42 -45.10 -16.80
N HIS A 356 20.11 -45.69 -15.64
CA HIS A 356 20.75 -45.36 -14.37
C HIS A 356 22.27 -45.60 -14.42
N LYS A 357 23.06 -44.55 -14.10
CA LYS A 357 24.53 -44.52 -14.22
C LYS A 357 25.25 -45.73 -13.59
N ASN A 358 24.84 -46.10 -12.37
CA ASN A 358 25.50 -47.16 -11.59
C ASN A 358 24.83 -48.54 -11.67
N ARG A 359 23.58 -48.62 -12.13
CA ARG A 359 22.79 -49.86 -12.11
C ARG A 359 22.65 -50.51 -13.48
N GLY A 360 22.97 -49.79 -14.54
CA GLY A 360 23.05 -50.31 -15.90
C GLY A 360 21.74 -50.19 -16.69
N PRO A 361 21.71 -50.74 -17.91
CA PRO A 361 20.64 -50.52 -18.90
C PRO A 361 19.27 -51.05 -18.49
N ASP A 362 19.18 -52.02 -17.57
CA ASP A 362 17.91 -52.58 -17.09
C ASP A 362 17.11 -51.60 -16.19
N TYR A 363 17.68 -50.42 -15.92
CA TYR A 363 17.12 -49.36 -15.08
C TYR A 363 16.88 -48.11 -15.92
N ASP A 364 16.01 -48.25 -16.91
CA ASP A 364 15.62 -47.26 -17.91
C ASP A 364 14.43 -46.39 -17.45
N CYS A 365 13.86 -45.60 -18.36
CA CYS A 365 12.70 -44.77 -18.07
C CYS A 365 11.46 -45.57 -17.64
N ALA A 366 11.30 -46.83 -18.05
CA ALA A 366 10.22 -47.69 -17.58
C ALA A 366 10.43 -48.11 -16.11
N TRP A 367 11.68 -48.31 -15.69
CA TRP A 367 12.00 -48.50 -14.27
C TRP A 367 11.73 -47.23 -13.44
N VAL A 368 11.98 -46.04 -13.99
CA VAL A 368 11.67 -44.76 -13.32
C VAL A 368 10.17 -44.59 -13.11
N ALA A 369 9.35 -44.91 -14.13
CA ALA A 369 7.89 -44.80 -14.10
C ALA A 369 7.22 -45.61 -12.95
N MET A 370 7.86 -46.68 -12.47
CA MET A 370 7.31 -47.51 -11.39
C MET A 370 7.32 -46.84 -10.00
N LYS A 371 8.11 -45.77 -9.78
CA LYS A 371 8.12 -44.96 -8.55
C LYS A 371 8.62 -43.54 -8.85
N THR A 372 7.74 -42.70 -9.36
CA THR A 372 8.06 -41.36 -9.85
C THR A 372 8.51 -40.41 -8.74
N ASP A 373 7.89 -40.51 -7.56
CA ASP A 373 8.21 -39.79 -6.31
C ASP A 373 9.70 -39.76 -5.94
N THR A 374 10.41 -40.87 -6.19
CA THR A 374 11.79 -41.08 -5.72
C THR A 374 12.79 -41.29 -6.86
N ARG A 375 12.31 -41.69 -8.04
CA ARG A 375 13.17 -42.06 -9.17
C ARG A 375 13.38 -40.95 -10.19
N CYS A 376 12.51 -39.93 -10.22
CA CYS A 376 12.65 -38.81 -11.15
C CYS A 376 13.85 -37.89 -10.84
N ALA A 377 14.38 -37.92 -9.63
CA ALA A 377 15.60 -37.21 -9.23
C ALA A 377 16.90 -38.00 -9.49
N VAL A 378 16.81 -39.23 -10.01
CA VAL A 378 17.97 -40.12 -10.19
C VAL A 378 18.82 -39.69 -11.38
N LYS A 379 20.15 -39.76 -11.23
CA LYS A 379 21.10 -39.42 -12.29
C LYS A 379 21.41 -40.64 -13.16
N GLY A 380 21.18 -40.50 -14.46
CA GLY A 380 21.51 -41.49 -15.46
C GLY A 380 22.51 -40.97 -16.49
N VAL A 381 22.74 -41.78 -17.50
CA VAL A 381 23.54 -41.47 -18.69
C VAL A 381 22.68 -41.73 -19.91
N SER A 382 22.85 -40.93 -20.96
CA SER A 382 22.18 -41.07 -22.26
C SER A 382 23.21 -40.90 -23.37
N GLY A 383 23.03 -41.58 -24.50
CA GLY A 383 23.86 -41.41 -25.69
C GLY A 383 23.69 -40.06 -26.39
N LYS A 384 22.65 -39.28 -26.03
CA LYS A 384 22.34 -37.98 -26.62
C LYS A 384 23.01 -36.80 -25.93
N VAL A 385 23.46 -36.95 -24.69
CA VAL A 385 24.03 -35.85 -23.88
C VAL A 385 25.33 -36.31 -23.24
N GLU A 386 26.39 -35.54 -23.42
CA GLU A 386 27.70 -35.83 -22.86
C GLU A 386 27.71 -35.54 -21.34
N GLY A 387 27.57 -36.57 -20.52
CA GLY A 387 27.60 -36.47 -19.07
C GLY A 387 26.45 -37.19 -18.37
N THR A 388 26.17 -36.81 -17.11
CA THR A 388 25.02 -37.32 -16.36
C THR A 388 23.83 -36.40 -16.50
N ILE A 389 22.69 -36.96 -16.89
CA ILE A 389 21.40 -36.28 -17.03
C ILE A 389 20.38 -36.88 -16.04
N VAL A 390 19.56 -36.03 -15.44
CA VAL A 390 18.58 -36.42 -14.43
C VAL A 390 17.38 -37.09 -15.12
N ALA A 391 16.77 -38.07 -14.46
CA ALA A 391 15.64 -38.83 -14.99
C ALA A 391 14.44 -37.93 -15.36
N SER A 392 14.18 -36.85 -14.61
CA SER A 392 13.11 -35.89 -14.94
C SER A 392 13.33 -35.14 -16.27
N GLU A 393 14.58 -34.97 -16.70
CA GLU A 393 14.91 -34.28 -17.96
C GLU A 393 14.95 -35.25 -19.16
N ALA A 394 15.34 -36.50 -18.91
CA ALA A 394 15.47 -37.53 -19.95
C ALA A 394 14.20 -38.38 -20.13
N CYS A 395 13.47 -38.67 -19.05
CA CYS A 395 12.27 -39.49 -19.02
C CYS A 395 11.02 -38.61 -18.77
N LYS A 396 10.81 -37.64 -19.67
CA LYS A 396 9.78 -36.60 -19.51
C LYS A 396 8.35 -37.18 -19.43
N ALA A 397 8.07 -38.28 -20.14
CA ALA A 397 6.77 -38.95 -20.07
C ALA A 397 6.63 -39.79 -18.80
N ALA A 398 7.66 -40.54 -18.42
CA ALA A 398 7.66 -41.32 -17.18
C ALA A 398 7.58 -40.48 -15.91
N CYS A 399 8.14 -39.26 -15.93
CA CYS A 399 8.21 -38.34 -14.78
C CYS A 399 7.10 -37.28 -14.73
N GLY A 400 6.07 -37.38 -15.58
CA GLY A 400 4.94 -36.46 -15.57
C GLY A 400 5.21 -35.09 -16.20
N GLY A 401 6.37 -34.89 -16.84
CA GLY A 401 6.68 -33.68 -17.63
C GLY A 401 5.96 -33.62 -18.98
N CYS A 402 5.24 -34.69 -19.35
CA CYS A 402 4.44 -34.81 -20.58
C CYS A 402 2.96 -35.09 -20.31
N GLY A 403 2.43 -34.52 -19.24
CA GLY A 403 0.99 -34.39 -19.11
C GLY A 403 0.51 -33.20 -19.95
N THR A 404 -0.29 -33.46 -20.98
CA THR A 404 -1.50 -32.65 -21.10
C THR A 404 -2.16 -32.69 -19.72
N PHE A 405 -2.43 -31.55 -19.09
CA PHE A 405 -3.30 -31.50 -17.91
C PHE A 405 -4.69 -32.01 -18.34
N THR A 406 -4.86 -33.32 -18.34
CA THR A 406 -6.11 -34.02 -18.55
C THR A 406 -6.56 -34.40 -17.15
N ASP A 407 -7.33 -33.51 -16.52
CA ASP A 407 -8.52 -33.83 -15.72
C ASP A 407 -8.97 -32.65 -14.83
N GLY A 408 -8.13 -31.62 -14.64
CA GLY A 408 -8.49 -30.40 -13.92
C GLY A 408 -9.28 -29.39 -14.78
N GLU A 409 -10.38 -28.87 -14.24
CA GLU A 409 -11.16 -27.79 -14.88
C GLU A 409 -10.36 -26.49 -14.92
N ASN A 410 -10.39 -25.75 -16.04
CA ASN A 410 -9.73 -24.44 -16.12
C ASN A 410 -10.57 -23.40 -15.38
N VAL A 411 -9.97 -22.71 -14.41
CA VAL A 411 -10.67 -21.76 -13.54
C VAL A 411 -10.05 -20.38 -13.65
N ILE A 412 -10.90 -19.36 -13.81
CA ILE A 412 -10.54 -17.95 -13.68
C ILE A 412 -11.25 -17.40 -12.45
N PHE A 413 -10.52 -16.67 -11.60
CA PHE A 413 -11.07 -16.07 -10.39
C PHE A 413 -11.21 -14.55 -10.53
N ALA A 414 -12.40 -13.99 -10.42
CA ALA A 414 -12.60 -12.55 -10.39
C ALA A 414 -13.10 -12.12 -9.02
N HIS A 415 -12.41 -11.18 -8.40
CA HIS A 415 -12.64 -10.76 -7.02
C HIS A 415 -12.32 -9.27 -6.84
N ASP A 416 -12.68 -8.64 -5.73
CA ASP A 416 -12.39 -7.22 -5.50
C ASP A 416 -11.36 -6.94 -4.41
N SER A 417 -10.72 -7.98 -3.86
CA SER A 417 -9.52 -7.93 -3.01
C SER A 417 -9.77 -7.35 -1.61
N VAL A 418 -10.81 -7.85 -0.96
CA VAL A 418 -11.14 -7.66 0.46
C VAL A 418 -10.82 -8.94 1.25
N LEU A 419 -10.95 -8.88 2.57
CA LEU A 419 -10.57 -9.94 3.52
C LEU A 419 -11.12 -11.33 3.15
N ASP A 420 -12.38 -11.41 2.78
CA ASP A 420 -13.09 -12.64 2.44
C ASP A 420 -12.66 -13.26 1.09
N ASP A 421 -12.01 -12.50 0.22
CA ASP A 421 -11.44 -13.01 -1.03
C ASP A 421 -10.17 -13.83 -0.82
N PHE A 422 -9.31 -13.42 0.12
CA PHE A 422 -7.95 -13.97 0.22
C PHE A 422 -7.92 -15.41 0.72
N LEU A 423 -8.85 -15.78 1.60
CA LEU A 423 -9.01 -17.17 1.98
C LEU A 423 -9.52 -17.99 0.78
N GLY A 424 -10.46 -17.47 0.00
CA GLY A 424 -10.91 -18.08 -1.27
C GLY A 424 -9.77 -18.24 -2.29
N GLU A 425 -8.95 -17.21 -2.48
CA GLU A 425 -7.78 -17.28 -3.37
C GLU A 425 -6.79 -18.35 -2.90
N THR A 426 -6.53 -18.42 -1.60
CA THR A 426 -5.64 -19.45 -1.01
C THR A 426 -6.17 -20.86 -1.27
N LEU A 427 -7.46 -21.10 -1.08
CA LEU A 427 -8.11 -22.38 -1.37
C LEU A 427 -8.01 -22.78 -2.85
N LEU A 428 -8.16 -21.82 -3.77
CA LEU A 428 -7.99 -22.08 -5.21
C LEU A 428 -6.53 -22.41 -5.56
N MET A 429 -5.57 -21.75 -4.91
CA MET A 429 -4.15 -22.06 -5.08
C MET A 429 -3.81 -23.46 -4.56
N ASP A 430 -4.36 -23.89 -3.42
CA ASP A 430 -4.20 -25.24 -2.87
C ASP A 430 -4.85 -26.30 -3.77
N ALA A 431 -6.05 -26.02 -4.30
CA ALA A 431 -6.72 -26.88 -5.26
C ALA A 431 -5.94 -26.99 -6.58
N HIS A 432 -5.25 -25.92 -7.00
CA HIS A 432 -4.35 -25.94 -8.15
C HIS A 432 -3.11 -26.78 -7.88
N ARG A 433 -2.47 -26.59 -6.72
CA ARG A 433 -1.28 -27.34 -6.31
C ARG A 433 -1.55 -28.84 -6.20
N SER A 434 -2.71 -29.22 -5.67
CA SER A 434 -3.15 -30.62 -5.57
C SER A 434 -3.59 -31.24 -6.91
N GLY A 435 -3.66 -30.46 -7.99
CA GLY A 435 -4.08 -30.91 -9.31
C GLY A 435 -5.59 -31.09 -9.48
N LYS A 436 -6.40 -30.66 -8.50
CA LYS A 436 -7.87 -30.72 -8.55
C LYS A 436 -8.45 -29.78 -9.60
N ILE A 437 -7.84 -28.60 -9.77
CA ILE A 437 -8.21 -27.61 -10.78
C ILE A 437 -6.98 -27.04 -11.49
N ASN A 438 -7.19 -26.45 -12.67
CA ASN A 438 -6.18 -25.63 -13.33
C ASN A 438 -6.52 -24.15 -13.15
N TYR A 439 -5.96 -23.52 -12.12
CA TYR A 439 -6.21 -22.11 -11.82
C TYR A 439 -5.34 -21.22 -12.74
N LEU A 440 -5.99 -20.53 -13.69
CA LEU A 440 -5.31 -19.75 -14.73
C LEU A 440 -4.80 -18.39 -14.22
N GLY A 441 -5.51 -17.79 -13.26
CA GLY A 441 -5.22 -16.46 -12.73
C GLY A 441 -6.45 -15.71 -12.25
N SER A 442 -6.22 -14.49 -11.74
CA SER A 442 -7.27 -13.63 -11.24
C SER A 442 -7.41 -12.27 -11.91
N ILE A 443 -8.61 -11.73 -11.78
CA ILE A 443 -8.99 -10.39 -12.19
C ILE A 443 -9.46 -9.64 -10.95
N VAL A 444 -8.78 -8.56 -10.61
CA VAL A 444 -9.19 -7.68 -9.51
C VAL A 444 -10.13 -6.62 -10.05
N VAL A 445 -11.34 -6.55 -9.51
CA VAL A 445 -12.36 -5.57 -9.85
C VAL A 445 -12.31 -4.44 -8.81
N ASN A 446 -12.28 -3.19 -9.25
CA ASN A 446 -12.25 -2.04 -8.32
C ASN A 446 -13.66 -1.70 -7.81
N ALA A 447 -14.24 -2.61 -7.02
CA ALA A 447 -15.54 -2.50 -6.38
C ALA A 447 -15.38 -2.22 -4.87
N ASP A 448 -15.30 -3.25 -4.02
CA ASP A 448 -15.17 -3.11 -2.57
C ASP A 448 -13.73 -2.88 -2.07
N SER A 449 -12.85 -2.34 -2.90
CA SER A 449 -11.47 -2.07 -2.48
C SER A 449 -10.89 -0.75 -2.95
N VAL A 450 -9.67 -0.44 -2.51
CA VAL A 450 -8.94 0.78 -2.83
C VAL A 450 -7.63 0.47 -3.56
N LEU A 451 -7.53 0.96 -4.79
CA LEU A 451 -6.27 0.98 -5.54
C LEU A 451 -5.30 2.06 -5.02
N PRO A 452 -3.97 1.83 -5.07
CA PRO A 452 -3.30 0.62 -5.55
C PRO A 452 -3.26 -0.55 -4.56
N SER A 453 -3.65 -0.32 -3.31
CA SER A 453 -3.45 -1.27 -2.21
C SER A 453 -4.03 -2.66 -2.47
N SER A 454 -5.21 -2.76 -3.09
CA SER A 454 -5.82 -4.05 -3.43
C SER A 454 -4.95 -4.89 -4.37
N MET A 455 -4.42 -4.29 -5.43
CA MET A 455 -3.51 -5.01 -6.33
C MET A 455 -2.22 -5.41 -5.62
N ASP A 456 -1.62 -4.49 -4.87
CA ASP A 456 -0.38 -4.75 -4.13
C ASP A 456 -0.56 -5.91 -3.14
N LEU A 457 -1.73 -6.01 -2.50
CA LEU A 457 -2.08 -7.05 -1.55
C LEU A 457 -2.13 -8.43 -2.22
N VAL A 458 -2.76 -8.55 -3.40
CA VAL A 458 -2.80 -9.81 -4.18
C VAL A 458 -1.38 -10.29 -4.54
N TYR A 459 -0.52 -9.40 -5.04
CA TYR A 459 0.86 -9.76 -5.35
C TYR A 459 1.63 -10.24 -4.12
N LYS A 460 1.43 -9.60 -2.96
CA LYS A 460 2.07 -10.01 -1.71
C LYS A 460 1.54 -11.36 -1.20
N PHE A 461 0.23 -11.60 -1.28
CA PHE A 461 -0.35 -12.90 -0.91
C PHE A 461 0.19 -14.02 -1.80
N ARG A 462 0.31 -13.78 -3.11
CA ARG A 462 0.90 -14.75 -4.04
C ARG A 462 2.38 -14.99 -3.80
N GLU A 463 3.15 -13.95 -3.47
CA GLU A 463 4.55 -14.09 -3.07
C GLU A 463 4.69 -14.92 -1.79
N LEU A 464 3.82 -14.69 -0.79
CA LEU A 464 3.78 -15.51 0.43
C LEU A 464 3.48 -16.98 0.12
N TYR A 465 2.59 -17.25 -0.83
CA TYR A 465 2.23 -18.60 -1.24
C TYR A 465 3.28 -19.27 -2.14
N GLY A 466 4.02 -18.48 -2.92
CA GLY A 466 4.86 -18.97 -4.02
C GLY A 466 4.09 -19.23 -5.33
N ALA A 467 3.01 -18.49 -5.59
CA ALA A 467 2.18 -18.61 -6.78
C ALA A 467 2.56 -17.61 -7.88
N ASP A 468 2.63 -18.05 -9.14
CA ASP A 468 2.99 -17.21 -10.32
C ASP A 468 1.85 -17.14 -11.36
N MET A 469 0.60 -17.24 -10.91
CA MET A 469 -0.56 -17.13 -11.79
C MET A 469 -0.75 -15.68 -12.25
N TYR A 470 -1.48 -15.45 -13.34
CA TYR A 470 -1.75 -14.10 -13.85
C TYR A 470 -2.60 -13.28 -12.86
N VAL A 471 -2.28 -11.99 -12.67
CA VAL A 471 -3.14 -11.01 -11.99
C VAL A 471 -3.35 -9.82 -12.92
N GLY A 472 -4.61 -9.47 -13.17
CA GLY A 472 -4.96 -8.27 -13.94
C GLY A 472 -5.93 -7.36 -13.21
N LEU A 473 -5.80 -6.05 -13.40
CA LEU A 473 -6.77 -5.07 -12.91
C LEU A 473 -7.86 -4.85 -13.97
N SER A 474 -9.12 -4.97 -13.56
CA SER A 474 -10.24 -4.59 -14.42
C SER A 474 -10.35 -3.05 -14.52
N PRO A 475 -10.36 -2.46 -15.74
CA PRO A 475 -10.60 -1.04 -15.93
C PRO A 475 -12.09 -0.65 -15.83
N SER A 476 -13.00 -1.62 -15.69
CA SER A 476 -14.44 -1.39 -15.62
C SER A 476 -14.82 -0.52 -14.42
N ARG A 477 -15.88 0.27 -14.58
CA ARG A 477 -16.39 1.14 -13.53
C ARG A 477 -17.79 0.70 -13.16
N MET A 478 -17.97 0.34 -11.90
CA MET A 478 -19.27 0.00 -11.38
C MET A 478 -20.21 1.21 -11.38
N PHE A 479 -21.51 0.96 -11.49
CA PHE A 479 -22.53 2.00 -11.52
C PHE A 479 -22.70 2.66 -10.15
N TYR A 480 -22.79 1.85 -9.08
CA TYR A 480 -22.87 2.31 -7.69
C TYR A 480 -21.62 1.89 -6.91
N PRO A 481 -20.78 2.82 -6.43
CA PRO A 481 -19.59 2.45 -5.68
C PRO A 481 -19.93 1.94 -4.28
N PHE A 482 -19.16 0.97 -3.79
CA PHE A 482 -19.19 0.53 -2.40
C PHE A 482 -18.86 1.69 -1.43
N PRO A 483 -19.37 1.63 -0.18
CA PRO A 483 -19.07 2.61 0.85
C PRO A 483 -17.58 2.70 1.12
N TRP A 484 -17.09 3.91 1.42
CA TRP A 484 -15.66 4.10 1.71
C TRP A 484 -15.16 3.28 2.91
N ILE A 485 -16.04 3.01 3.89
CA ILE A 485 -15.67 2.28 5.10
C ILE A 485 -15.30 0.81 4.80
N TYR A 486 -16.05 0.13 3.93
CA TYR A 486 -15.75 -1.25 3.51
C TYR A 486 -14.51 -1.28 2.63
N ARG A 487 -14.45 -0.39 1.65
CA ARG A 487 -13.29 -0.26 0.74
C ARG A 487 -11.96 -0.01 1.45
N ALA A 488 -11.98 0.65 2.60
CA ALA A 488 -10.79 0.94 3.39
C ALA A 488 -10.13 -0.31 3.99
N ASP A 489 -10.82 -1.46 4.06
CA ASP A 489 -10.29 -2.69 4.63
C ASP A 489 -9.11 -3.22 3.83
N SER A 490 -9.15 -3.15 2.49
CA SER A 490 -8.01 -3.47 1.62
C SER A 490 -6.74 -2.64 1.95
N TYR A 491 -6.90 -1.36 2.31
CA TYR A 491 -5.79 -0.50 2.73
C TYR A 491 -5.30 -0.84 4.15
N SER A 492 -6.23 -1.21 5.04
CA SER A 492 -5.91 -1.63 6.41
C SER A 492 -5.15 -2.95 6.44
N MET A 493 -5.55 -3.92 5.62
CA MET A 493 -4.86 -5.20 5.41
C MET A 493 -3.46 -5.01 4.82
N ASP A 494 -3.31 -4.20 3.77
CA ASP A 494 -1.99 -3.89 3.22
C ASP A 494 -1.07 -3.25 4.26
N SER A 495 -1.63 -2.49 5.20
CA SER A 495 -0.88 -1.83 6.27
C SER A 495 -0.44 -2.76 7.42
N LEU A 496 -0.84 -4.04 7.42
CA LEU A 496 -0.43 -5.00 8.44
C LEU A 496 1.09 -5.26 8.40
N ASP A 497 1.70 -5.46 9.56
CA ASP A 497 3.14 -5.67 9.68
C ASP A 497 3.61 -6.91 8.89
N VAL A 498 2.81 -7.99 8.87
CA VAL A 498 3.08 -9.21 8.10
C VAL A 498 3.08 -8.93 6.59
N MET A 499 2.14 -8.12 6.09
CA MET A 499 2.03 -7.76 4.67
C MET A 499 3.05 -6.71 4.24
N GLN A 500 3.48 -5.82 5.14
CA GLN A 500 4.55 -4.85 4.87
C GLN A 500 5.95 -5.48 4.90
N ALA A 501 6.08 -6.69 5.48
CA ALA A 501 7.34 -7.44 5.49
C ALA A 501 7.60 -8.23 4.20
N VAL A 502 6.57 -8.46 3.37
CA VAL A 502 6.67 -9.19 2.10
C VAL A 502 7.34 -8.32 1.03
N ASP A 503 8.39 -8.85 0.40
CA ASP A 503 9.09 -8.23 -0.72
C ASP A 503 8.63 -8.86 -2.03
N ALA A 504 7.48 -8.41 -2.56
CA ALA A 504 6.90 -8.89 -3.80
C ALA A 504 7.31 -8.03 -5.01
N ASP A 505 7.54 -8.65 -6.18
CA ASP A 505 7.84 -7.95 -7.44
C ASP A 505 6.56 -7.37 -8.06
N ILE A 506 6.13 -6.21 -7.55
CA ILE A 506 4.90 -5.55 -7.99
C ILE A 506 5.19 -4.73 -9.26
N PRO A 507 4.45 -4.96 -10.37
CA PRO A 507 4.66 -4.22 -11.60
C PRO A 507 4.27 -2.74 -11.44
N SER A 508 5.02 -1.84 -12.09
CA SER A 508 4.76 -0.40 -12.02
C SER A 508 3.44 0.04 -12.70
N GLU A 509 2.91 -0.80 -13.57
CA GLU A 509 1.61 -0.66 -14.23
C GLU A 509 0.95 -2.04 -14.23
N TYR A 510 -0.26 -2.13 -13.68
CA TYR A 510 -0.96 -3.42 -13.58
C TYR A 510 -1.43 -3.88 -14.96
N PRO A 511 -1.29 -5.19 -15.27
CA PRO A 511 -1.86 -5.78 -16.48
C PRO A 511 -3.37 -5.54 -16.57
N ASP A 512 -3.91 -5.41 -17.79
CA ASP A 512 -5.34 -5.23 -18.02
C ASP A 512 -6.06 -6.59 -17.89
N GLY A 513 -6.87 -6.73 -16.84
CA GLY A 513 -7.60 -7.96 -16.55
C GLY A 513 -8.68 -8.27 -17.59
N ASN A 514 -9.36 -7.27 -18.14
CA ASN A 514 -10.40 -7.47 -19.13
C ASN A 514 -9.80 -7.90 -20.48
N ALA A 515 -8.66 -7.31 -20.86
CA ALA A 515 -7.96 -7.70 -22.08
C ALA A 515 -7.43 -9.14 -22.00
N TRP A 516 -6.90 -9.55 -20.85
CA TRP A 516 -6.47 -10.93 -20.63
C TRP A 516 -7.63 -11.92 -20.60
N LEU A 517 -8.77 -11.56 -20.00
CA LEU A 517 -9.98 -12.37 -20.05
C LEU A 517 -10.45 -12.60 -21.49
N GLU A 518 -10.48 -11.52 -22.30
CA GLU A 518 -10.83 -11.59 -23.73
C GLU A 518 -9.91 -12.55 -24.48
N GLU A 519 -8.59 -12.43 -24.31
CA GLU A 519 -7.59 -13.30 -24.95
C GLU A 519 -7.69 -14.77 -24.49
N THR A 520 -7.89 -14.98 -23.19
CA THR A 520 -8.00 -16.31 -22.60
C THR A 520 -9.23 -17.04 -23.15
N LEU A 521 -10.40 -16.38 -23.19
CA LEU A 521 -11.63 -16.96 -23.73
C LEU A 521 -11.55 -17.20 -25.26
N GLU A 522 -10.91 -16.31 -26.01
CA GLU A 522 -10.66 -16.50 -27.45
C GLU A 522 -9.84 -17.77 -27.73
N SER A 523 -8.80 -17.99 -26.93
CA SER A 523 -7.90 -19.14 -27.07
C SER A 523 -8.50 -20.46 -26.56
N ALA A 524 -9.55 -20.39 -25.76
CA ALA A 524 -10.14 -21.55 -25.10
C ALA A 524 -11.10 -22.33 -26.02
N PRO A 525 -11.16 -23.67 -25.91
CA PRO A 525 -12.24 -24.45 -26.51
C PRO A 525 -13.63 -24.05 -25.95
N PRO A 526 -14.72 -24.23 -26.72
CA PRO A 526 -16.08 -24.04 -26.21
C PRO A 526 -16.34 -24.86 -24.94
N GLY A 527 -17.03 -24.26 -23.96
CA GLY A 527 -17.39 -24.91 -22.70
C GLY A 527 -16.20 -25.47 -21.89
N SER A 528 -15.04 -24.81 -21.92
CA SER A 528 -13.81 -25.30 -21.26
C SER A 528 -13.34 -24.45 -20.08
N ILE A 529 -13.87 -23.23 -19.93
CA ILE A 529 -13.48 -22.29 -18.87
C ILE A 529 -14.60 -22.20 -17.83
N THR A 530 -14.24 -22.34 -16.57
CA THR A 530 -15.13 -22.07 -15.44
C THR A 530 -14.77 -20.73 -14.82
N LEU A 531 -15.78 -19.88 -14.68
CA LEU A 531 -15.65 -18.56 -14.08
C LEU A 531 -16.05 -18.66 -12.60
N MET A 532 -15.08 -18.49 -11.71
CA MET A 532 -15.29 -18.24 -10.29
C MET A 532 -15.31 -16.74 -10.07
N TRP A 533 -16.45 -16.17 -9.69
CA TRP A 533 -16.62 -14.71 -9.77
C TRP A 533 -17.33 -14.17 -8.54
N VAL A 534 -16.63 -13.40 -7.71
CA VAL A 534 -17.06 -12.91 -6.40
C VAL A 534 -17.15 -11.39 -6.28
N ALA A 535 -17.18 -10.69 -7.42
CA ALA A 535 -17.28 -9.23 -7.49
C ALA A 535 -18.34 -8.76 -8.48
N GLY A 536 -18.50 -7.43 -8.61
CA GLY A 536 -19.35 -6.82 -9.63
C GLY A 536 -19.14 -7.37 -11.06
N VAL A 537 -20.23 -7.67 -11.77
CA VAL A 537 -20.21 -8.36 -13.08
C VAL A 537 -20.12 -7.44 -14.30
N THR A 538 -19.93 -6.13 -14.09
CA THR A 538 -19.73 -5.15 -15.16
C THR A 538 -18.67 -5.56 -16.19
N PRO A 539 -17.51 -6.15 -15.83
CA PRO A 539 -16.51 -6.58 -16.82
C PRO A 539 -17.04 -7.64 -17.79
N LEU A 540 -17.90 -8.57 -17.33
CA LEU A 540 -18.52 -9.58 -18.17
C LEU A 540 -19.54 -8.97 -19.13
N GLN A 541 -20.36 -8.03 -18.65
CA GLN A 541 -21.30 -7.29 -19.50
C GLN A 541 -20.55 -6.55 -20.61
N GLU A 542 -19.50 -5.80 -20.27
CA GLU A 542 -18.69 -5.04 -21.25
C GLU A 542 -18.08 -5.97 -22.30
N LEU A 543 -17.56 -7.13 -21.86
CA LEU A 543 -16.93 -8.12 -22.74
C LEU A 543 -17.95 -8.79 -23.68
N PHE A 544 -19.04 -9.33 -23.14
CA PHE A 544 -20.04 -10.05 -23.93
C PHE A 544 -20.88 -9.12 -24.81
N THR A 545 -21.09 -7.87 -24.41
CA THR A 545 -21.70 -6.86 -25.30
C THR A 545 -20.83 -6.62 -26.54
N LYS A 546 -19.51 -6.60 -26.37
CA LYS A 546 -18.55 -6.41 -27.47
C LYS A 546 -18.37 -7.68 -28.31
N LYS A 547 -18.33 -8.85 -27.66
CA LYS A 547 -18.09 -10.16 -28.29
C LYS A 547 -19.02 -11.25 -27.70
N PRO A 548 -20.28 -11.35 -28.15
CA PRO A 548 -21.25 -12.27 -27.55
C PRO A 548 -20.87 -13.76 -27.63
N TYR A 549 -20.20 -14.17 -28.71
CA TYR A 549 -19.78 -15.57 -28.93
C TYR A 549 -18.76 -16.08 -27.91
N LEU A 550 -18.14 -15.21 -27.10
CA LEU A 550 -17.26 -15.63 -26.02
C LEU A 550 -18.02 -16.28 -24.87
N ALA A 551 -19.33 -16.03 -24.73
CA ALA A 551 -20.16 -16.69 -23.73
C ALA A 551 -20.19 -18.22 -23.94
N ASP A 552 -20.10 -18.70 -25.19
CA ASP A 552 -20.09 -20.13 -25.53
C ASP A 552 -18.82 -20.86 -25.05
N LYS A 553 -17.79 -20.11 -24.63
CA LYS A 553 -16.53 -20.65 -24.08
C LYS A 553 -16.64 -21.01 -22.61
N VAL A 554 -17.63 -20.43 -21.92
CA VAL A 554 -17.87 -20.63 -20.50
C VAL A 554 -18.60 -21.96 -20.30
N LYS A 555 -17.97 -22.88 -19.57
CA LYS A 555 -18.53 -24.19 -19.22
C LYS A 555 -19.67 -24.04 -18.21
N ARG A 556 -19.35 -23.34 -17.13
CA ARG A 556 -20.24 -22.95 -16.06
C ARG A 556 -19.65 -21.74 -15.40
N MET A 557 -20.51 -20.98 -14.76
CA MET A 557 -20.10 -19.87 -13.94
C MET A 557 -20.54 -20.20 -12.51
N VAL A 558 -19.56 -20.42 -11.65
CA VAL A 558 -19.78 -20.44 -10.20
C VAL A 558 -19.45 -19.04 -9.73
N CYS A 559 -20.38 -18.16 -10.00
CA CYS A 559 -20.28 -16.80 -9.56
C CYS A 559 -20.93 -16.80 -8.17
N ILE A 560 -20.38 -16.05 -7.24
CA ILE A 560 -21.27 -15.13 -6.57
C ILE A 560 -21.65 -14.16 -7.67
N CYS A 561 -22.59 -14.60 -8.53
CA CYS A 561 -23.31 -13.66 -9.36
C CYS A 561 -24.39 -13.17 -8.49
N VAL A 562 -23.90 -12.52 -7.44
CA VAL A 562 -24.47 -11.32 -7.02
C VAL A 562 -25.79 -11.61 -6.37
N TRP A 563 -25.80 -12.39 -5.29
CA TRP A 563 -26.98 -12.42 -4.44
C TRP A 563 -26.62 -12.27 -2.97
N MET A 564 -26.71 -11.05 -2.47
CA MET A 564 -28.07 -10.58 -2.22
C MET A 564 -28.68 -9.91 -3.49
N ALA A 565 -29.59 -10.60 -4.15
CA ALA A 565 -30.88 -10.17 -3.70
C ALA A 565 -31.18 -10.75 -2.38
N GLY A 566 -31.40 -9.78 -1.53
CA GLY A 566 -32.57 -9.84 -0.75
C GLY A 566 -32.41 -10.86 0.33
N ALA A 567 -33.39 -10.78 1.15
CA ALA A 567 -34.22 -11.95 1.12
C ALA A 567 -34.47 -12.46 -0.30
N ILE A 568 -33.82 -13.57 -0.70
CA ILE A 568 -34.69 -14.58 -1.30
C ILE A 568 -35.76 -14.85 -0.24
N ASP A 569 -35.29 -15.31 0.93
CA ASP A 569 -36.11 -15.50 2.12
C ASP A 569 -35.60 -14.71 3.39
N VAL A 570 -34.39 -14.11 3.39
CA VAL A 570 -33.77 -13.31 4.51
C VAL A 570 -33.27 -11.87 4.21
N PRO A 571 -33.62 -10.77 4.89
CA PRO A 571 -33.33 -9.36 4.48
C PRO A 571 -31.89 -9.02 4.04
N GLY A 572 -31.70 -7.99 3.17
CA GLY A 572 -30.36 -7.60 2.68
C GLY A 572 -29.48 -6.67 3.56
N ASN A 573 -28.31 -6.22 3.06
CA ASN A 573 -27.14 -5.61 3.76
C ASN A 573 -26.79 -4.21 3.26
N LEU A 574 -27.63 -3.61 2.41
CA LEU A 574 -27.64 -2.15 2.29
C LEU A 574 -28.24 -1.60 3.60
N GLU A 575 -27.38 -1.29 4.57
CA GLU A 575 -27.78 -0.81 5.90
C GLU A 575 -28.64 0.47 5.82
N PRO A 576 -29.70 0.60 6.64
CA PRO A 576 -30.31 1.89 6.90
C PRO A 576 -29.38 2.68 7.83
N ALA A 577 -28.75 3.75 7.34
CA ALA A 577 -27.99 4.70 8.17
C ALA A 577 -28.94 5.52 9.09
N CYS A 578 -29.54 4.87 10.08
CA CYS A 578 -30.48 5.48 11.02
C CYS A 578 -30.10 5.13 12.46
N ASP A 579 -28.92 5.60 12.90
CA ASP A 579 -28.67 5.76 14.32
C ASP A 579 -29.10 7.15 14.79
N SER A 580 -29.93 7.14 15.84
CA SER A 580 -30.57 8.26 16.51
C SER A 580 -29.93 9.65 16.29
N PHE A 581 -30.73 10.56 15.75
CA PHE A 581 -30.55 12.03 15.69
C PHE A 581 -29.82 12.71 14.51
N ARG A 582 -29.40 12.03 13.43
CA ARG A 582 -29.03 12.75 12.17
C ARG A 582 -28.86 11.78 10.99
N CYS A 583 -29.86 11.68 10.11
CA CYS A 583 -29.67 11.08 8.78
C CYS A 583 -28.63 11.92 8.01
N ALA A 584 -27.48 11.33 7.68
CA ALA A 584 -26.49 11.98 6.84
C ALA A 584 -27.02 12.02 5.39
N PRO A 585 -27.02 13.17 4.70
CA PRO A 585 -27.72 13.37 3.42
C PRO A 585 -26.98 12.80 2.19
N TYR A 586 -26.11 11.80 2.36
CA TYR A 586 -25.14 11.44 1.31
C TYR A 586 -25.51 10.25 0.42
N PHE A 587 -26.61 9.52 0.68
CA PHE A 587 -26.95 8.34 -0.14
C PHE A 587 -28.29 8.38 -0.90
N PHE A 588 -29.23 9.27 -0.58
CA PHE A 588 -30.46 9.43 -1.37
C PHE A 588 -30.95 10.90 -1.37
N PRO A 589 -31.05 11.58 -2.53
CA PRO A 589 -31.54 12.97 -2.59
C PRO A 589 -33.04 13.15 -2.32
N HIS A 590 -33.84 12.08 -2.24
CA HIS A 590 -35.28 12.17 -1.96
C HIS A 590 -35.81 10.99 -1.15
N CYS A 591 -35.35 10.87 0.10
CA CYS A 591 -36.14 10.24 1.15
C CYS A 591 -37.16 11.28 1.67
N THR A 592 -38.18 11.59 0.88
CA THR A 592 -39.31 12.43 1.31
C THR A 592 -40.43 11.54 1.82
N GLU A 593 -41.17 11.98 2.85
CA GLU A 593 -42.38 11.30 3.35
C GLU A 593 -43.35 10.90 2.23
N ASP A 594 -43.35 11.64 1.12
CA ASP A 594 -44.16 11.38 -0.07
C ASP A 594 -43.76 10.13 -0.88
N MET A 595 -42.56 9.57 -0.65
CA MET A 595 -42.05 8.40 -1.39
C MET A 595 -42.20 7.08 -0.62
N GLY A 596 -42.67 7.06 0.64
CA GLY A 596 -43.05 5.81 1.35
C GLY A 596 -41.91 4.86 1.76
N TRP A 597 -40.64 5.22 1.55
CA TRP A 597 -39.47 4.34 1.71
C TRP A 597 -38.70 4.52 3.04
N CYS A 598 -39.25 5.26 4.02
CA CYS A 598 -38.51 5.62 5.24
C CYS A 598 -39.20 5.25 6.55
N GLU A 599 -40.21 4.38 6.51
CA GLU A 599 -40.60 3.69 7.74
C GLU A 599 -39.52 2.64 8.05
N VAL A 600 -38.84 2.84 9.19
CA VAL A 600 -38.13 1.76 9.87
C VAL A 600 -39.12 0.60 9.93
N CYS A 601 -38.77 -0.53 9.31
CA CYS A 601 -39.62 -1.71 9.23
C CYS A 601 -40.19 -2.05 10.61
N ASP A 602 -41.46 -1.71 10.85
CA ASP A 602 -42.23 -2.26 11.94
C ASP A 602 -42.93 -3.51 11.38
N PRO A 603 -42.48 -4.73 11.73
CA PRO A 603 -43.05 -5.96 11.22
C PRO A 603 -44.54 -6.13 11.57
N GLU A 604 -45.09 -5.35 12.51
CA GLU A 604 -46.52 -5.36 12.83
C GLU A 604 -47.38 -4.44 11.93
N VAL A 605 -46.79 -3.50 11.19
CA VAL A 605 -47.53 -2.43 10.49
C VAL A 605 -47.53 -2.56 8.96
N SER A 606 -46.41 -2.92 8.34
CA SER A 606 -46.31 -2.99 6.87
C SER A 606 -46.01 -4.42 6.40
N GLY A 607 -47.06 -5.12 5.95
CA GLY A 607 -46.99 -6.47 5.40
C GLY A 607 -46.19 -6.64 4.09
N HIS A 608 -45.33 -5.67 3.74
CA HIS A 608 -44.49 -5.65 2.54
C HIS A 608 -43.11 -5.08 2.87
N CYS A 609 -42.31 -5.83 3.62
CA CYS A 609 -40.87 -5.57 3.76
C CYS A 609 -40.11 -6.41 2.71
N THR A 610 -40.09 -5.97 1.45
CA THR A 610 -39.20 -6.57 0.44
C THR A 610 -37.81 -6.01 0.64
N GLY A 611 -36.88 -6.88 1.05
CA GLY A 611 -35.58 -6.56 1.60
C GLY A 611 -34.64 -5.76 0.69
N PHE A 612 -33.69 -5.11 1.34
CA PHE A 612 -32.56 -4.43 0.72
C PHE A 612 -31.81 -5.36 -0.27
N PRO A 613 -31.23 -4.83 -1.36
CA PRO A 613 -30.35 -5.59 -2.25
C PRO A 613 -28.97 -5.88 -1.61
N GLU A 614 -28.11 -6.60 -2.32
CA GLU A 614 -26.68 -6.73 -2.01
C GLU A 614 -25.90 -5.66 -2.69
N TRP A 615 -24.78 -5.37 -2.08
CA TRP A 615 -23.67 -4.70 -2.71
C TRP A 615 -23.23 -5.20 -4.07
N ASN A 616 -22.85 -6.46 -4.32
CA ASN A 616 -22.33 -6.79 -5.65
C ASN A 616 -23.41 -6.57 -6.75
N VAL A 617 -24.72 -6.64 -6.46
CA VAL A 617 -25.81 -6.48 -7.49
C VAL A 617 -26.07 -5.04 -7.65
N PHE A 618 -26.23 -4.41 -6.51
CA PHE A 618 -26.46 -3.00 -6.45
C PHE A 618 -25.34 -2.23 -7.11
N VAL A 619 -24.10 -2.74 -7.11
CA VAL A 619 -22.96 -2.16 -7.82
C VAL A 619 -23.27 -1.94 -9.30
N ASP A 620 -23.98 -2.87 -9.96
CA ASP A 620 -24.42 -2.76 -11.35
C ASP A 620 -25.57 -3.75 -11.70
N PRO A 621 -26.84 -3.41 -11.38
CA PRO A 621 -27.98 -4.28 -11.64
C PRO A 621 -28.22 -4.51 -13.13
N TYR A 622 -27.80 -3.56 -13.97
CA TYR A 622 -27.97 -3.66 -15.42
C TYR A 622 -27.01 -4.67 -16.04
N ALA A 623 -25.80 -4.81 -15.48
CA ALA A 623 -24.87 -5.87 -15.86
C ALA A 623 -25.41 -7.27 -15.52
N THR A 624 -25.99 -7.44 -14.34
CA THR A 624 -26.63 -8.71 -13.95
C THR A 624 -27.85 -9.01 -14.82
N ALA A 625 -28.70 -8.01 -15.11
CA ALA A 625 -29.82 -8.16 -16.02
C ALA A 625 -29.39 -8.59 -17.43
N TYR A 626 -28.30 -8.01 -17.94
CA TYR A 626 -27.71 -8.41 -19.21
C TYR A 626 -27.25 -9.87 -19.20
N LEU A 627 -26.57 -10.33 -18.14
CA LEU A 627 -26.16 -11.73 -18.03
C LEU A 627 -27.37 -12.67 -18.05
N PHE A 628 -28.45 -12.32 -17.35
CA PHE A 628 -29.66 -13.14 -17.28
C PHE A 628 -30.34 -13.29 -18.64
N THR A 629 -30.37 -12.24 -19.48
CA THR A 629 -31.09 -12.28 -20.77
C THR A 629 -30.22 -12.70 -21.95
N GLU A 630 -28.93 -12.34 -21.96
CA GLU A 630 -28.08 -12.47 -23.15
C GLU A 630 -27.12 -13.66 -23.11
N THR A 631 -27.01 -14.37 -21.98
CA THR A 631 -26.10 -15.53 -21.85
C THR A 631 -26.85 -16.84 -21.65
N SER A 632 -26.19 -17.97 -21.93
CA SER A 632 -26.81 -19.31 -21.93
C SER A 632 -26.11 -20.32 -21.02
N PHE A 633 -24.93 -20.03 -20.47
CA PHE A 633 -24.20 -20.96 -19.60
C PHE A 633 -24.87 -21.13 -18.22
N PRO A 634 -24.66 -22.28 -17.53
CA PRO A 634 -25.20 -22.52 -16.19
C PRO A 634 -24.61 -21.57 -15.14
N ILE A 635 -25.45 -21.08 -14.23
CA ILE A 635 -25.09 -20.18 -13.13
C ILE A 635 -25.48 -20.84 -11.81
N ALA A 636 -24.49 -21.09 -10.95
CA ALA A 636 -24.73 -21.42 -9.54
C ALA A 636 -24.61 -20.14 -8.71
N ILE A 637 -25.47 -19.98 -7.71
CA ILE A 637 -25.53 -18.81 -6.83
C ILE A 637 -25.47 -19.29 -5.39
N VAL A 638 -24.55 -18.71 -4.64
CA VAL A 638 -24.38 -18.90 -3.19
C VAL A 638 -24.89 -17.63 -2.49
N PRO A 639 -26.18 -17.58 -2.10
CA PRO A 639 -26.79 -16.41 -1.49
C PRO A 639 -26.43 -16.26 0.00
N LEU A 640 -26.85 -15.15 0.59
CA LEU A 640 -26.74 -14.95 2.04
C LEU A 640 -27.41 -16.02 2.87
N ASP A 641 -28.52 -16.61 2.39
CA ASP A 641 -29.31 -17.57 3.16
C ASP A 641 -28.42 -18.70 3.69
N VAL A 642 -27.40 -19.10 2.94
CA VAL A 642 -26.38 -20.05 3.38
C VAL A 642 -25.20 -19.38 4.08
N CYS A 643 -24.75 -18.20 3.66
CA CYS A 643 -23.62 -17.49 4.28
C CYS A 643 -23.93 -16.97 5.70
N ASP A 644 -25.19 -16.67 6.03
CA ASP A 644 -25.63 -16.29 7.38
C ASP A 644 -25.44 -17.42 8.39
N LYS A 645 -25.36 -18.66 7.90
CA LYS A 645 -25.04 -19.85 8.68
C LYS A 645 -23.53 -20.00 8.92
N LEU A 646 -22.70 -19.11 8.33
CA LEU A 646 -21.23 -19.07 8.44
C LEU A 646 -20.72 -17.77 9.10
N PRO A 647 -21.08 -17.48 10.37
CA PRO A 647 -20.77 -16.21 11.02
C PRO A 647 -19.32 -16.02 11.47
N ILE A 648 -18.83 -14.78 11.37
CA ILE A 648 -17.56 -14.30 11.94
C ILE A 648 -17.83 -13.02 12.76
N PRO A 649 -17.21 -12.84 13.94
CA PRO A 649 -16.41 -13.81 14.68
C PRO A 649 -17.30 -14.86 15.36
N GLY A 650 -16.75 -16.04 15.63
CA GLY A 650 -17.51 -17.13 16.23
C GLY A 650 -16.74 -18.44 16.20
N GLN A 651 -17.46 -19.55 16.03
CA GLN A 651 -16.91 -20.91 15.95
C GLN A 651 -15.76 -21.01 14.93
N PHE A 652 -15.86 -20.31 13.80
CA PHE A 652 -14.79 -20.24 12.81
C PHE A 652 -13.46 -19.74 13.40
N MET A 653 -13.47 -18.68 14.22
CA MET A 653 -12.23 -18.13 14.80
C MET A 653 -11.60 -19.10 15.81
N ASP A 654 -12.41 -19.89 16.52
CA ASP A 654 -11.91 -20.92 17.42
C ASP A 654 -11.28 -22.07 16.63
N THR A 655 -11.91 -22.51 15.53
CA THR A 655 -11.35 -23.49 14.59
C THR A 655 -10.05 -22.98 13.97
N LEU A 656 -10.03 -21.74 13.48
CA LEU A 656 -8.86 -21.13 12.85
C LEU A 656 -7.67 -21.05 13.82
N ARG A 657 -7.90 -20.64 15.07
CA ARG A 657 -6.85 -20.61 16.11
C ARG A 657 -6.36 -22.02 16.47
N ALA A 658 -7.26 -23.02 16.47
CA ALA A 658 -6.90 -24.41 16.73
C ALA A 658 -6.10 -25.05 15.59
N ALA A 659 -6.27 -24.58 14.35
CA ALA A 659 -5.54 -25.08 13.18
C ALA A 659 -4.08 -24.62 13.08
N ASN A 660 -3.61 -23.73 13.97
CA ASN A 660 -2.22 -23.27 13.94
C ASN A 660 -1.23 -24.42 14.18
N SER A 661 -0.39 -24.70 13.19
CA SER A 661 0.64 -25.73 13.26
C SER A 661 1.98 -25.22 12.72
N SER A 662 3.07 -25.92 13.04
CA SER A 662 4.40 -25.61 12.48
C SER A 662 4.52 -25.88 10.98
N GLU A 663 3.58 -26.63 10.39
CA GLU A 663 3.54 -26.94 8.96
C GLU A 663 2.81 -25.85 8.15
N CYS A 664 2.08 -24.94 8.81
CA CYS A 664 1.38 -23.85 8.15
C CYS A 664 2.36 -22.83 7.56
N ASN A 665 1.99 -22.24 6.43
CA ASN A 665 2.58 -21.00 5.96
C ASN A 665 2.19 -19.87 6.91
N GLN A 666 3.09 -19.61 7.86
CA GLN A 666 2.88 -18.64 8.93
C GLN A 666 2.60 -17.22 8.39
N GLY A 667 3.11 -16.87 7.21
CA GLY A 667 2.82 -15.56 6.61
C GLY A 667 1.35 -15.40 6.21
N ILE A 668 0.80 -16.40 5.52
CA ILE A 668 -0.62 -16.41 5.10
C ILE A 668 -1.52 -16.56 6.32
N TYR A 669 -1.20 -17.51 7.19
CA TYR A 669 -1.98 -17.79 8.39
C TYR A 669 -2.06 -16.56 9.30
N GLU A 670 -0.94 -15.90 9.60
CA GLU A 670 -0.93 -14.68 10.42
C GLU A 670 -1.68 -13.53 9.74
N ALA A 671 -1.54 -13.37 8.41
CA ALA A 671 -2.25 -12.33 7.67
C ALA A 671 -3.77 -12.52 7.75
N LEU A 672 -4.28 -13.72 7.51
CA LEU A 672 -5.71 -14.02 7.61
C LEU A 672 -6.21 -13.92 9.05
N LEU A 673 -5.49 -14.52 10.01
CA LEU A 673 -5.88 -14.52 11.42
C LEU A 673 -6.00 -13.09 11.97
N VAL A 674 -4.97 -12.25 11.78
CA VAL A 674 -4.97 -10.87 12.26
C VAL A 674 -6.05 -10.05 11.57
N SER A 675 -6.30 -10.31 10.29
CA SER A 675 -7.32 -9.58 9.54
C SER A 675 -8.74 -9.92 10.03
N TYR A 676 -9.06 -11.19 10.25
CA TYR A 676 -10.36 -11.57 10.84
C TYR A 676 -10.49 -11.10 12.29
N ASP A 677 -9.43 -11.18 13.10
CA ASP A 677 -9.47 -10.77 14.52
C ASP A 677 -9.56 -9.24 14.71
N THR A 678 -9.11 -8.46 13.72
CA THR A 678 -9.10 -6.98 13.80
C THR A 678 -10.26 -6.36 13.05
N PHE A 679 -10.51 -6.77 11.80
CA PHE A 679 -11.45 -6.09 10.92
C PHE A 679 -12.85 -6.70 10.99
N ALA A 680 -12.96 -8.03 10.91
CA ALA A 680 -14.25 -8.72 11.01
C ALA A 680 -14.80 -8.72 12.46
N ALA A 681 -13.94 -8.73 13.48
CA ALA A 681 -14.37 -8.72 14.88
C ALA A 681 -15.13 -7.45 15.30
N GLU A 682 -14.81 -6.30 14.71
CA GLU A 682 -15.52 -5.03 14.95
C GLU A 682 -16.87 -4.96 14.19
N GLN A 683 -17.12 -5.90 13.26
CA GLN A 683 -18.29 -5.96 12.38
C GLN A 683 -19.08 -7.26 12.62
N PRO A 684 -20.01 -7.31 13.59
CA PRO A 684 -20.70 -8.55 13.98
C PRO A 684 -21.59 -9.16 12.88
N PHE A 685 -21.82 -8.44 11.78
CA PHE A 685 -22.54 -8.93 10.61
C PHE A 685 -21.64 -9.68 9.59
N TYR A 686 -20.32 -9.68 9.78
CA TYR A 686 -19.39 -10.27 8.82
C TYR A 686 -19.59 -11.80 8.70
N ARG A 687 -19.53 -12.35 7.49
CA ARG A 687 -19.68 -13.79 7.19
C ARG A 687 -18.60 -14.27 6.22
N LEU A 688 -18.44 -15.57 6.05
CA LEU A 688 -17.65 -16.14 4.96
C LEU A 688 -18.46 -16.12 3.64
N TRP A 689 -18.61 -14.94 3.02
CA TRP A 689 -19.33 -14.81 1.75
C TRP A 689 -18.51 -15.37 0.57
N ASP A 690 -17.41 -14.70 0.23
CA ASP A 690 -16.61 -15.04 -0.97
C ASP A 690 -15.90 -16.38 -0.84
N SER A 691 -15.27 -16.59 0.31
CA SER A 691 -14.69 -17.88 0.67
C SER A 691 -15.73 -18.99 0.72
N GLY A 692 -16.97 -18.70 1.18
CA GLY A 692 -18.06 -19.67 1.18
C GLY A 692 -18.40 -20.16 -0.23
N ALA A 693 -18.43 -19.28 -1.21
CA ALA A 693 -18.68 -19.69 -2.59
C ALA A 693 -17.52 -20.50 -3.19
N VAL A 694 -16.27 -20.15 -2.86
CA VAL A 694 -15.10 -20.94 -3.27
C VAL A 694 -15.14 -22.33 -2.65
N MET A 695 -15.53 -22.44 -1.38
CA MET A 695 -15.67 -23.73 -0.70
C MET A 695 -16.77 -24.58 -1.34
N TYR A 696 -17.94 -24.02 -1.66
CA TYR A 696 -18.96 -24.74 -2.41
C TYR A 696 -18.47 -25.22 -3.80
N TYR A 697 -17.68 -24.40 -4.49
CA TYR A 697 -17.10 -24.79 -5.78
C TYR A 697 -16.15 -25.99 -5.66
N LEU A 698 -15.29 -25.98 -4.64
CA LEU A 698 -14.28 -27.00 -4.43
C LEU A 698 -14.84 -28.25 -3.76
N ASP A 699 -15.68 -28.09 -2.75
CA ASP A 699 -16.24 -29.17 -1.95
C ASP A 699 -17.77 -29.01 -1.77
N PRO A 700 -18.56 -29.33 -2.80
CA PRO A 700 -20.01 -29.18 -2.75
C PRO A 700 -20.69 -30.16 -1.78
N GLU A 701 -20.00 -31.19 -1.28
CA GLU A 701 -20.56 -32.20 -0.37
C GLU A 701 -20.87 -31.63 1.02
N ASP A 702 -20.17 -30.56 1.43
CA ASP A 702 -20.43 -29.84 2.68
C ASP A 702 -21.64 -28.90 2.61
N TYR A 703 -22.25 -28.78 1.43
CA TYR A 703 -23.44 -27.98 1.17
C TYR A 703 -24.66 -28.87 0.89
N GLY A 704 -25.84 -28.32 1.10
CA GLY A 704 -27.08 -28.97 0.72
C GLY A 704 -27.26 -28.99 -0.81
N GLU A 705 -28.07 -29.95 -1.29
CA GLU A 705 -28.45 -30.04 -2.70
C GLU A 705 -29.02 -28.70 -3.21
N PRO A 706 -28.45 -28.14 -4.30
CA PRO A 706 -28.91 -26.86 -4.85
C PRO A 706 -30.34 -26.93 -5.38
N GLU A 707 -31.13 -25.89 -5.12
CA GLU A 707 -32.46 -25.70 -5.71
C GLU A 707 -32.32 -25.10 -7.12
N VAL A 708 -32.80 -25.80 -8.15
CA VAL A 708 -32.90 -25.23 -9.51
C VAL A 708 -34.20 -24.44 -9.61
N THR A 709 -34.11 -23.13 -9.81
CA THR A 709 -35.29 -22.26 -9.87
C THR A 709 -35.07 -21.06 -10.77
N GLU A 710 -36.18 -20.47 -11.25
CA GLU A 710 -36.15 -19.25 -12.05
C GLU A 710 -36.22 -18.01 -11.16
N ILE A 711 -35.43 -17.03 -11.54
CA ILE A 711 -35.05 -15.93 -10.70
C ILE A 711 -35.04 -14.66 -11.57
N CYS A 712 -35.64 -13.56 -11.08
CA CYS A 712 -35.80 -12.30 -11.82
C CYS A 712 -35.10 -11.14 -11.11
N ILE A 713 -34.43 -10.25 -11.85
CA ILE A 713 -33.80 -9.03 -11.31
C ILE A 713 -34.69 -7.79 -11.46
N GLY A 714 -34.71 -6.97 -10.42
CA GLY A 714 -35.26 -5.62 -10.41
C GLY A 714 -34.25 -4.60 -10.94
N THR A 715 -34.63 -3.90 -12.00
CA THR A 715 -33.87 -2.80 -12.63
C THR A 715 -34.60 -1.46 -12.56
N SER A 716 -35.83 -1.45 -12.05
CA SER A 716 -36.57 -0.24 -11.72
C SER A 716 -35.99 0.45 -10.49
N TRP A 717 -36.25 1.74 -10.35
CA TRP A 717 -35.80 2.52 -9.19
C TRP A 717 -36.32 1.97 -7.86
N THR A 718 -37.50 1.35 -7.86
CA THR A 718 -38.15 0.79 -6.68
C THR A 718 -37.57 -0.56 -6.29
N TYR A 719 -37.07 -1.37 -7.23
CA TYR A 719 -36.57 -2.71 -6.92
C TYR A 719 -35.11 -2.88 -7.36
N LEU A 720 -34.36 -1.80 -7.42
CA LEU A 720 -33.05 -1.74 -8.05
C LEU A 720 -32.05 -2.70 -7.40
N GLY A 721 -31.62 -3.72 -8.13
CA GLY A 721 -30.71 -4.77 -7.65
C GLY A 721 -31.37 -5.81 -6.74
N GLY A 722 -32.66 -5.65 -6.41
CA GLY A 722 -33.44 -6.69 -5.75
C GLY A 722 -33.71 -7.81 -6.73
N LEU A 723 -33.89 -9.03 -6.23
CA LEU A 723 -34.12 -10.17 -7.08
C LEU A 723 -35.09 -11.14 -6.41
N PHE A 724 -35.87 -11.79 -7.24
CA PHE A 724 -37.15 -12.35 -6.85
C PHE A 724 -37.32 -13.71 -7.52
N ARG A 725 -37.81 -14.70 -6.78
CA ARG A 725 -38.25 -15.97 -7.38
C ARG A 725 -39.31 -15.65 -8.42
N LYS A 726 -39.18 -16.19 -9.63
CA LYS A 726 -40.15 -15.97 -10.71
C LYS A 726 -41.55 -16.42 -10.31
N SER A 727 -41.66 -17.50 -9.53
CA SER A 727 -42.94 -17.93 -8.94
C SER A 727 -43.63 -16.84 -8.12
N LYS A 728 -42.87 -15.98 -7.42
CA LYS A 728 -43.40 -14.84 -6.66
C LYS A 728 -43.76 -13.65 -7.54
N VAL A 729 -42.99 -13.42 -8.59
CA VAL A 729 -43.31 -12.41 -9.61
C VAL A 729 -44.59 -12.78 -10.38
N ASP A 730 -44.77 -14.07 -10.68
CA ASP A 730 -45.98 -14.60 -11.33
C ASP A 730 -47.21 -14.55 -10.40
N GLU A 731 -47.00 -14.55 -9.08
CA GLU A 731 -48.02 -14.29 -8.04
C GLU A 731 -48.30 -12.78 -7.83
N ASP A 732 -47.70 -11.89 -8.64
CA ASP A 732 -47.82 -10.42 -8.57
C ASP A 732 -47.23 -9.81 -7.28
N ALA A 733 -46.19 -10.44 -6.72
CA ALA A 733 -45.57 -10.06 -5.45
C ALA A 733 -44.02 -10.08 -5.54
N PRO A 734 -43.35 -9.02 -6.06
CA PRO A 734 -43.91 -7.76 -6.57
C PRO A 734 -44.38 -7.83 -8.04
N PRO A 735 -45.19 -6.87 -8.51
CA PRO A 735 -45.68 -6.85 -9.88
C PRO A 735 -44.56 -6.83 -10.92
N ALA A 736 -44.63 -7.72 -11.91
CA ALA A 736 -43.60 -7.85 -12.95
C ALA A 736 -43.33 -6.53 -13.71
N ALA A 737 -44.37 -5.72 -13.91
CA ALA A 737 -44.28 -4.43 -14.58
C ALA A 737 -43.49 -3.37 -13.79
N ASP A 738 -43.40 -3.55 -12.47
CA ASP A 738 -42.71 -2.64 -11.57
C ASP A 738 -41.25 -3.05 -11.36
N LEU A 739 -40.84 -4.26 -11.76
CA LEU A 739 -39.47 -4.73 -11.65
C LEU A 739 -38.53 -4.16 -12.71
N SER A 740 -39.03 -3.75 -13.87
CA SER A 740 -38.21 -3.42 -15.03
C SER A 740 -38.12 -1.92 -15.30
N TYR A 741 -36.99 -1.47 -15.86
CA TYR A 741 -36.87 -0.13 -16.44
C TYR A 741 -36.51 -0.20 -17.94
N PRO A 742 -37.25 0.50 -18.83
CA PRO A 742 -38.44 1.31 -18.56
C PRO A 742 -39.64 0.47 -18.10
N ALA A 743 -40.49 1.07 -17.27
CA ALA A 743 -41.65 0.40 -16.66
C ALA A 743 -42.57 -0.24 -17.70
N GLY A 744 -43.02 -1.47 -17.42
CA GLY A 744 -43.85 -2.27 -18.33
C GLY A 744 -43.07 -3.16 -19.32
N SER A 745 -41.74 -3.24 -19.23
CA SER A 745 -40.96 -4.29 -19.90
C SER A 745 -40.96 -5.59 -19.10
N ALA A 746 -40.68 -6.73 -19.73
CA ALA A 746 -40.57 -7.99 -18.99
C ALA A 746 -39.31 -7.94 -18.09
N PRO A 747 -39.39 -8.39 -16.83
CA PRO A 747 -38.21 -8.48 -15.98
C PRO A 747 -37.20 -9.48 -16.58
N ALA A 748 -35.92 -9.20 -16.39
CA ALA A 748 -34.86 -10.11 -16.79
C ALA A 748 -34.85 -11.30 -15.82
N CYS A 749 -35.16 -12.49 -16.31
CA CYS A 749 -35.23 -13.71 -15.50
C CYS A 749 -34.35 -14.82 -16.06
N ARG A 750 -33.82 -15.66 -15.18
CA ARG A 750 -32.87 -16.72 -15.49
C ARG A 750 -33.08 -17.93 -14.59
N GLU A 751 -32.95 -19.14 -15.15
CA GLU A 751 -32.84 -20.38 -14.37
C GLU A 751 -31.43 -20.48 -13.78
N VAL A 752 -31.36 -20.69 -12.47
CA VAL A 752 -30.11 -20.72 -11.68
C VAL A 752 -30.16 -21.85 -10.67
N SER A 753 -28.99 -22.32 -10.24
CA SER A 753 -28.85 -23.26 -9.11
C SER A 753 -28.58 -22.50 -7.83
N LEU A 754 -29.52 -22.48 -6.88
CA LEU A 754 -29.43 -21.77 -5.60
C LEU A 754 -28.97 -22.70 -4.47
N VAL A 755 -27.90 -22.31 -3.76
CA VAL A 755 -27.38 -23.05 -2.61
C VAL A 755 -27.90 -22.45 -1.30
N LEU A 756 -28.98 -23.01 -0.73
CA LEU A 756 -29.66 -22.40 0.44
C LEU A 756 -29.26 -23.03 1.79
N ASN A 757 -28.74 -24.25 1.78
CA ASN A 757 -28.54 -25.05 2.98
C ASN A 757 -27.11 -25.60 3.07
N LEU A 758 -26.69 -25.89 4.28
CA LEU A 758 -25.48 -26.68 4.56
C LEU A 758 -25.80 -28.17 4.57
N ALA A 759 -24.77 -29.00 4.48
CA ALA A 759 -24.93 -30.43 4.73
C ALA A 759 -25.43 -30.67 6.16
N THR A 760 -26.23 -31.73 6.31
CA THR A 760 -26.80 -32.11 7.62
C THR A 760 -25.94 -33.18 8.28
N ASN A 761 -25.75 -33.07 9.58
CA ASN A 761 -25.08 -34.09 10.39
C ASN A 761 -25.99 -35.31 10.63
N ALA A 762 -25.49 -36.30 11.38
CA ALA A 762 -26.21 -37.54 11.67
C ALA A 762 -27.56 -37.33 12.40
N ASP A 763 -27.76 -36.17 13.05
CA ASP A 763 -28.99 -35.79 13.73
C ASP A 763 -29.98 -35.03 12.82
N GLY A 764 -29.62 -34.83 11.54
CA GLY A 764 -30.45 -34.13 10.55
C GLY A 764 -30.45 -32.61 10.70
N VAL A 765 -29.44 -32.05 11.39
CA VAL A 765 -29.27 -30.61 11.60
C VAL A 765 -28.13 -30.10 10.73
N GLU A 766 -28.31 -28.94 10.11
CA GLU A 766 -27.25 -28.26 9.35
C GLU A 766 -26.04 -27.98 10.23
N ASP A 767 -24.85 -28.39 9.76
CA ASP A 767 -23.61 -28.29 10.53
C ASP A 767 -22.56 -27.45 9.77
N PRO A 768 -22.16 -26.27 10.27
CA PRO A 768 -21.14 -25.44 9.64
C PRO A 768 -19.71 -25.89 9.96
N GLN A 769 -19.51 -26.84 10.89
CA GLN A 769 -18.16 -27.23 11.32
C GLN A 769 -17.28 -27.81 10.19
N PRO A 770 -17.76 -28.69 9.29
CA PRO A 770 -16.94 -29.20 8.18
C PRO A 770 -16.38 -28.07 7.29
N ILE A 771 -17.21 -27.07 7.00
CA ILE A 771 -16.82 -25.89 6.21
C ILE A 771 -15.78 -25.06 6.97
N PHE A 772 -15.95 -24.87 8.29
CA PHE A 772 -14.95 -24.17 9.10
C PHE A 772 -13.63 -24.92 9.19
N ASP A 773 -13.65 -26.26 9.24
CA ASP A 773 -12.45 -27.09 9.25
C ASP A 773 -11.71 -27.00 7.90
N TYR A 774 -12.46 -27.02 6.79
CA TYR A 774 -11.90 -26.83 5.45
C TYR A 774 -11.31 -25.43 5.26
N ALA A 775 -12.03 -24.39 5.69
CA ALA A 775 -11.56 -23.01 5.69
C ALA A 775 -10.28 -22.83 6.52
N ALA A 776 -10.24 -23.39 7.74
CA ALA A 776 -9.07 -23.30 8.61
C ALA A 776 -7.85 -24.05 8.03
N THR A 777 -8.09 -25.17 7.34
CA THR A 777 -7.06 -25.91 6.61
C THR A 777 -6.50 -25.08 5.45
N GLY A 778 -7.36 -24.42 4.67
CA GLY A 778 -6.94 -23.50 3.61
C GLY A 778 -6.14 -22.31 4.14
N ALA A 779 -6.54 -21.74 5.28
CA ALA A 779 -5.80 -20.64 5.91
C ALA A 779 -4.39 -21.04 6.39
N CYS A 780 -4.17 -22.32 6.66
CA CYS A 780 -2.86 -22.87 7.03
C CYS A 780 -1.91 -22.97 5.81
N ALA A 781 -2.44 -23.15 4.58
CA ALA A 781 -1.70 -23.12 3.31
C ALA A 781 -0.31 -23.80 3.37
N ALA A 782 -0.28 -25.12 3.59
CA ALA A 782 0.93 -25.88 3.93
C ALA A 782 2.17 -25.52 3.07
N VAL A 783 3.33 -25.40 3.72
CA VAL A 783 4.62 -25.11 3.05
C VAL A 783 5.19 -26.41 2.47
N ASP A 784 5.78 -26.36 1.27
CA ASP A 784 6.48 -27.51 0.67
C ASP A 784 7.62 -27.99 1.60
N GLU A 785 7.78 -29.32 1.75
CA GLU A 785 8.96 -29.96 2.36
C GLU A 785 10.22 -29.90 1.49
#